data_AF-A0A660M457-F1
#
_entry.id   AF-A0A660M457-F1
#
_cell.length_a   1.000
_cell.length_b   1.000
_cell.length_c   1.000
_cell.angle_alpha   90.00
_cell.angle_beta   90.00
_cell.angle_gamma   90.00
#
_symmetry.space_group_name_H-M   'P 1'
#
loop_
_entity.id
_entity.type
_entity.pdbx_description
1 polymer ?
#
loop_
_entity_poly.entity_id
_entity_poly.type
_entity_poly.pdbx_seq_one_letter_code
_entity_poly.pdbx_strand_id
1 'polypeptide(L)'
;MAEALYDANAEQAVLGAILIDGSIIGKIREIVSYKDFYDSNYSLIFRAMEWLNNNNVPIDLVTLSDALGRVGGLERVNGSSGLAELAGGAITPVHAESYARLVAEYSGKRSVGNLAKDISTLSQNKAPLPEIIDAVKDKVEKINQKNNKQSKYEVVPMTDFIDEAENRYRLWGKMQGLSTGFSNIDRLTLGLVGGELIIIAGQTSRGKQQRVSEIIPTPSGDKRFGDLKPGDYVFGSDGKPTKVTGVFPQGRMPIYRVIFSDGSYLDTGRDHLWTLQRKGRPDRIMTSHEMMMKLPSQSYHIPLTKPLEYSDDFSPTDGYELGRYIVNKPFLAHLTTETARYIVQSGLDRVAPGCRFIPEEWFTKSAKVRKNLLAGLASGSEIINGERLFSTTSSKLARGVVRLVTSLGGIAVATETKERLTVRISALGFDLFGRRIPTSKTSTKHRKVVNVQIVGQDEAMCISVDAEDSLYVADTRFNIVTHNTLLSMNIANNVAKTGRIVLFVTLEMTHVELTSRYMYLNGGESKDFIEVSTNTLFQKNDELGWKDIDGLIRNAKEELGADLVVVDHLHYFTRETDKASEDLGRITKEFKKNAIRHNIPILLVSHVRKLGKDEKLSGESLRGCLPEDERVLTNRGNIPIKDVKVGDKILSVSKIGKTVESSVTAVWETGEKEILEMTLNDGRKIRSSSEHRFLTPLGFWEAGELHRGCPLVGLADLIPGREFKETMRQFGIQSVCSVGVMKTYDLEVSSTHNYVVNGIITHNSSYIAQDADIVLLVDRDPKNNDMGVMIDKNRNRGKLSDRVKSWGDMTEREINTVYLEFNNTRLKEKLQ
;
A
#
# COMPACT_ATOMS: atom_id res chain seq x y z
N MET A 1 -24.55 -1.94 55.16
CA MET A 1 -24.23 -3.09 54.27
C MET A 1 -24.66 -2.71 52.86
N ALA A 2 -23.97 -3.16 51.82
CA ALA A 2 -24.47 -2.97 50.45
C ALA A 2 -25.60 -3.96 50.19
N GLU A 3 -26.66 -3.50 49.52
CA GLU A 3 -27.81 -4.33 49.17
C GLU A 3 -27.41 -5.37 48.11
N ALA A 4 -27.96 -6.59 48.21
CA ALA A 4 -27.61 -7.66 47.29
C ALA A 4 -28.30 -7.43 45.94
N LEU A 5 -27.50 -7.33 44.87
CA LEU A 5 -27.96 -6.98 43.53
C LEU A 5 -28.47 -8.21 42.75
N TYR A 6 -29.72 -8.59 42.99
CA TYR A 6 -30.45 -9.67 42.31
C TYR A 6 -31.97 -9.47 42.39
N ASP A 7 -32.74 -10.26 41.65
CA ASP A 7 -34.20 -10.38 41.76
C ASP A 7 -34.58 -11.86 41.77
N ALA A 8 -35.05 -12.34 42.92
CA ALA A 8 -35.42 -13.75 43.12
C ALA A 8 -36.61 -14.19 42.25
N ASN A 9 -37.57 -13.29 42.01
CA ASN A 9 -38.77 -13.59 41.22
C ASN A 9 -38.40 -13.70 39.74
N ALA A 10 -37.53 -12.83 39.25
CA ALA A 10 -37.01 -12.90 37.89
C ALA A 10 -36.19 -14.18 37.65
N GLU A 11 -35.30 -14.56 38.57
CA GLU A 11 -34.53 -15.81 38.46
C GLU A 11 -35.44 -17.06 38.48
N GLN A 12 -36.44 -17.11 39.36
CA GLN A 12 -37.41 -18.21 39.41
C GLN A 12 -38.28 -18.29 38.15
N ALA A 13 -38.81 -17.15 37.68
CA ALA A 13 -39.69 -17.10 36.51
C ALA A 13 -38.99 -17.55 35.22
N VAL A 14 -37.70 -17.24 35.04
CA VAL A 14 -36.91 -17.72 33.89
C VAL A 14 -36.84 -19.25 33.88
N LEU A 15 -36.51 -19.87 35.02
CA LEU A 15 -36.36 -21.33 35.11
C LEU A 15 -37.70 -22.05 35.00
N GLY A 16 -38.74 -21.52 35.65
CA GLY A 16 -40.09 -22.09 35.61
C GLY A 16 -40.69 -22.05 34.21
N ALA A 17 -40.49 -20.96 33.46
CA ALA A 17 -40.92 -20.87 32.06
C ALA A 17 -40.23 -21.92 31.15
N ILE A 18 -38.94 -22.21 31.38
CA ILE A 18 -38.20 -23.26 30.64
C ILE A 18 -38.70 -24.67 31.01
N LEU A 19 -39.18 -24.89 32.24
CA LEU A 19 -39.81 -26.16 32.63
C LEU A 19 -41.23 -26.35 32.03
N ILE A 20 -41.94 -25.27 31.73
CA ILE A 20 -43.24 -25.31 31.06
C ILE A 20 -43.09 -25.50 29.55
N ASP A 21 -42.15 -24.79 28.92
CA ASP A 21 -41.81 -24.91 27.51
C ASP A 21 -40.29 -25.01 27.32
N GLY A 22 -39.81 -26.26 27.26
CA GLY A 22 -38.40 -26.57 27.05
C GLY A 22 -37.81 -26.05 25.73
N SER A 23 -38.62 -25.58 24.77
CA SER A 23 -38.11 -25.00 23.52
C SER A 23 -37.53 -23.59 23.69
N ILE A 24 -38.00 -22.81 24.68
CA ILE A 24 -37.60 -21.40 24.84
C ILE A 24 -36.14 -21.23 25.29
N ILE A 25 -35.52 -22.29 25.83
CA ILE A 25 -34.10 -22.32 26.24
C ILE A 25 -33.16 -21.79 25.14
N GLY A 26 -33.51 -22.01 23.87
CA GLY A 26 -32.74 -21.52 22.72
C GLY A 26 -32.63 -19.99 22.67
N LYS A 27 -33.69 -19.28 23.07
CA LYS A 27 -33.68 -17.80 23.18
C LYS A 27 -33.06 -17.33 24.49
N ILE A 28 -33.42 -17.97 25.61
CA ILE A 28 -32.98 -17.53 26.94
C ILE A 28 -31.44 -17.61 27.09
N ARG A 29 -30.79 -18.63 26.51
CA ARG A 29 -29.32 -18.78 26.51
C ARG A 29 -28.56 -17.67 25.76
N GLU A 30 -29.22 -16.96 24.84
CA GLU A 30 -28.63 -15.77 24.21
C GLU A 30 -28.53 -14.63 25.24
N ILE A 31 -29.56 -14.45 26.06
CA ILE A 31 -29.67 -13.37 27.05
C ILE A 31 -28.82 -13.65 28.30
N VAL A 32 -28.99 -14.83 28.93
CA VAL A 32 -28.33 -15.22 30.20
C VAL A 32 -27.57 -16.54 30.10
N SER A 33 -26.60 -16.74 30.98
CA SER A 33 -25.92 -18.02 31.21
C SER A 33 -26.08 -18.46 32.67
N TYR A 34 -25.71 -19.70 32.99
CA TYR A 34 -25.74 -20.18 34.38
C TYR A 34 -24.93 -19.31 35.37
N LYS A 35 -23.97 -18.50 34.90
CA LYS A 35 -23.15 -17.58 35.73
C LYS A 35 -23.84 -16.26 36.06
N ASP A 36 -25.02 -16.00 35.49
CA ASP A 36 -25.73 -14.72 35.62
C ASP A 36 -26.83 -14.76 36.70
N PHE A 37 -27.20 -15.96 37.16
CA PHE A 37 -28.00 -16.19 38.36
C PHE A 37 -27.18 -15.84 39.62
N TYR A 38 -27.84 -15.28 40.63
CA TYR A 38 -27.26 -15.02 41.94
C TYR A 38 -27.39 -16.24 42.85
N ASP A 39 -28.51 -16.96 42.79
CA ASP A 39 -28.69 -18.17 43.58
C ASP A 39 -27.91 -19.36 43.00
N SER A 40 -27.16 -20.06 43.85
CA SER A 40 -26.27 -21.14 43.43
C SER A 40 -26.98 -22.44 43.03
N ASN A 41 -28.24 -22.62 43.44
CA ASN A 41 -29.10 -23.72 43.06
C ASN A 41 -29.82 -23.38 41.73
N TYR A 42 -30.29 -22.14 41.55
CA TYR A 42 -30.81 -21.66 40.26
C TYR A 42 -29.74 -21.70 39.15
N SER A 43 -28.50 -21.31 39.47
CA SER A 43 -27.32 -21.51 38.61
C SER A 43 -27.11 -22.99 38.22
N LEU A 44 -27.27 -23.91 39.17
CA LEU A 44 -27.13 -25.36 38.93
C LEU A 44 -28.26 -25.90 38.02
N ILE A 45 -29.50 -25.46 38.23
CA ILE A 45 -30.67 -25.82 37.41
C ILE A 45 -30.46 -25.33 35.97
N PHE A 46 -30.14 -24.05 35.76
CA PHE A 46 -29.90 -23.51 34.41
C PHE A 46 -28.77 -24.26 33.69
N ARG A 47 -27.69 -24.60 34.39
CA ARG A 47 -26.57 -25.37 33.83
C ARG A 47 -26.99 -26.78 33.39
N ALA A 48 -27.92 -27.43 34.10
CA ALA A 48 -28.47 -28.72 33.71
C ALA A 48 -29.40 -28.60 32.48
N MET A 49 -30.21 -27.53 32.41
CA MET A 49 -31.01 -27.19 31.23
C MET A 49 -30.14 -26.92 29.99
N GLU A 50 -29.05 -26.14 30.14
CA GLU A 50 -28.06 -25.93 29.08
C GLU A 50 -27.41 -27.25 28.64
N TRP A 51 -27.12 -28.17 29.56
CA TRP A 51 -26.54 -29.47 29.23
C TRP A 51 -27.52 -30.34 28.44
N LEU A 52 -28.78 -30.46 28.87
CA LEU A 52 -29.83 -31.20 28.13
C LEU A 52 -29.98 -30.67 26.70
N ASN A 53 -30.15 -29.36 26.55
CA ASN A 53 -30.24 -28.67 25.25
C ASN A 53 -29.03 -28.96 24.35
N ASN A 54 -27.81 -28.83 24.87
CA ASN A 54 -26.58 -29.08 24.09
C ASN A 54 -26.38 -30.57 23.71
N ASN A 55 -27.12 -31.51 24.31
CA ASN A 55 -27.10 -32.94 23.95
C ASN A 55 -28.37 -33.37 23.18
N ASN A 56 -29.19 -32.43 22.72
CA ASN A 56 -30.48 -32.67 22.04
C ASN A 56 -31.47 -33.52 22.86
N VAL A 57 -31.42 -33.44 24.20
CA VAL A 57 -32.38 -34.08 25.10
C VAL A 57 -33.47 -33.06 25.43
N PRO A 58 -34.78 -33.41 25.35
CA PRO A 58 -35.85 -32.50 25.75
C PRO A 58 -35.72 -32.09 27.22
N ILE A 59 -36.11 -30.85 27.53
CA ILE A 59 -36.14 -30.34 28.91
C ILE A 59 -37.56 -30.48 29.44
N ASP A 60 -37.71 -31.35 30.44
CA ASP A 60 -38.93 -31.55 31.21
C ASP A 60 -38.57 -31.93 32.66
N LEU A 61 -39.58 -32.08 33.52
CA LEU A 61 -39.39 -32.39 34.94
C LEU A 61 -38.62 -33.71 35.17
N VAL A 62 -38.78 -34.70 34.29
CA VAL A 62 -38.18 -36.03 34.42
C VAL A 62 -36.73 -36.00 33.94
N THR A 63 -36.46 -35.46 32.75
CA THR A 63 -35.11 -35.37 32.19
C THR A 63 -34.21 -34.45 33.01
N LEU A 64 -34.77 -33.37 33.57
CA LEU A 64 -34.04 -32.48 34.48
C LEU A 64 -33.79 -33.13 35.85
N SER A 65 -34.74 -33.91 36.38
CA SER A 65 -34.52 -34.66 37.63
C SER A 65 -33.41 -35.70 37.48
N ASP A 66 -33.37 -36.46 36.37
CA ASP A 66 -32.29 -37.40 36.06
C ASP A 66 -30.94 -36.69 35.86
N ALA A 67 -30.90 -35.62 35.08
CA ALA A 67 -29.68 -34.84 34.86
C ALA A 67 -29.09 -34.26 36.16
N LEU A 68 -29.94 -33.76 37.07
CA LEU A 68 -29.53 -33.28 38.39
C LEU A 68 -29.19 -34.42 39.35
N GLY A 69 -29.88 -35.57 39.27
CA GLY A 69 -29.58 -36.76 40.06
C GLY A 69 -28.19 -37.32 39.78
N ARG A 70 -27.81 -37.43 38.49
CA ARG A 70 -26.49 -37.89 38.03
C ARG A 70 -25.30 -37.08 38.55
N VAL A 71 -25.52 -35.85 39.02
CA VAL A 71 -24.48 -34.96 39.57
C VAL A 71 -24.64 -34.68 41.07
N GLY A 72 -25.52 -35.39 41.77
CA GLY A 72 -25.84 -35.14 43.19
C GLY A 72 -26.50 -33.79 43.45
N GLY A 73 -27.03 -33.14 42.40
CA GLY A 73 -27.66 -31.82 42.48
C GLY A 73 -29.14 -31.86 42.87
N LEU A 74 -29.82 -33.00 42.72
CA LEU A 74 -31.27 -33.11 42.92
C LEU A 74 -31.71 -32.85 44.37
N GLU A 75 -30.92 -33.30 45.36
CA GLU A 75 -31.21 -33.03 46.78
C GLU A 75 -31.06 -31.54 47.13
N ARG A 76 -30.13 -30.83 46.48
CA ARG A 76 -29.90 -29.40 46.67
C ARG A 76 -31.03 -28.49 46.17
N VAL A 77 -31.96 -29.03 45.37
CA VAL A 77 -33.10 -28.30 44.80
C VAL A 77 -34.44 -28.78 45.36
N ASN A 78 -34.43 -29.36 46.58
CA ASN A 78 -35.61 -29.95 47.23
C ASN A 78 -36.28 -31.07 46.41
N GLY A 79 -35.48 -31.84 45.67
CA GLY A 79 -35.95 -32.95 44.84
C GLY A 79 -36.82 -32.53 43.66
N SER A 80 -37.49 -33.50 43.04
CA SER A 80 -38.48 -33.24 41.98
C SER A 80 -39.66 -32.38 42.46
N SER A 81 -39.92 -32.34 43.78
CA SER A 81 -40.89 -31.43 44.43
C SER A 81 -40.51 -29.96 44.25
N GLY A 82 -39.26 -29.56 44.51
CA GLY A 82 -38.82 -28.16 44.33
C GLY A 82 -38.78 -27.74 42.87
N LEU A 83 -38.47 -28.67 41.95
CA LEU A 83 -38.57 -28.42 40.50
C LEU A 83 -40.04 -28.23 40.05
N ALA A 84 -40.99 -28.98 40.63
CA ALA A 84 -42.41 -28.81 40.36
C ALA A 84 -42.99 -27.51 40.95
N GLU A 85 -42.56 -27.11 42.16
CA GLU A 85 -42.88 -25.82 42.77
C GLU A 85 -42.35 -24.64 41.93
N LEU A 86 -41.12 -24.75 41.43
CA LEU A 86 -40.50 -23.77 40.55
C LEU A 86 -41.22 -23.64 39.19
N ALA A 87 -41.78 -24.72 38.65
CA ALA A 87 -42.66 -24.67 37.49
C ALA A 87 -44.04 -24.05 37.84
N GLY A 88 -44.60 -24.37 39.01
CA GLY A 88 -45.89 -23.84 39.47
C GLY A 88 -45.88 -22.35 39.82
N GLY A 89 -44.73 -21.80 40.22
CA GLY A 89 -44.53 -20.37 40.48
C GLY A 89 -44.28 -19.51 39.24
N ALA A 90 -44.29 -20.08 38.04
CA ALA A 90 -43.94 -19.37 36.81
C ALA A 90 -45.09 -18.50 36.27
N ILE A 91 -44.78 -17.24 35.97
CA ILE A 91 -45.61 -16.41 35.07
C ILE A 91 -45.41 -16.92 33.63
N THR A 92 -46.40 -16.69 32.76
CA THR A 92 -46.49 -17.28 31.41
C THR A 92 -45.19 -17.15 30.59
N PRO A 93 -44.80 -18.18 29.81
CA PRO A 93 -43.56 -18.19 29.03
C PRO A 93 -43.34 -16.98 28.10
N VAL A 94 -44.43 -16.31 27.71
CA VAL A 94 -44.45 -15.06 26.94
C VAL A 94 -43.53 -13.97 27.53
N HIS A 95 -43.34 -13.94 28.86
CA HIS A 95 -42.54 -12.92 29.54
C HIS A 95 -41.13 -13.39 29.93
N ALA A 96 -40.75 -14.63 29.65
CA ALA A 96 -39.48 -15.23 30.10
C ALA A 96 -38.23 -14.44 29.67
N GLU A 97 -38.23 -13.90 28.44
CA GLU A 97 -37.10 -13.07 27.97
C GLU A 97 -36.94 -11.76 28.76
N SER A 98 -38.04 -11.16 29.25
CA SER A 98 -37.97 -9.91 30.01
C SER A 98 -37.41 -10.15 31.42
N TYR A 99 -37.77 -11.27 32.05
CA TYR A 99 -37.14 -11.70 33.29
C TYR A 99 -35.66 -12.06 33.07
N ALA A 100 -35.31 -12.72 31.97
CA ALA A 100 -33.90 -12.98 31.62
C ALA A 100 -33.11 -11.68 31.42
N ARG A 101 -33.70 -10.64 30.81
CA ARG A 101 -33.08 -9.31 30.67
C ARG A 101 -32.84 -8.64 32.04
N LEU A 102 -33.75 -8.78 33.01
CA LEU A 102 -33.51 -8.32 34.39
C LEU A 102 -32.35 -9.06 35.07
N VAL A 103 -32.30 -10.40 34.98
CA VAL A 103 -31.20 -11.21 35.55
C VAL A 103 -29.85 -10.83 34.93
N ALA A 104 -29.81 -10.60 33.61
CA ALA A 104 -28.63 -10.10 32.92
C ALA A 104 -28.20 -8.70 33.41
N GLU A 105 -29.14 -7.78 33.63
CA GLU A 105 -28.87 -6.43 34.12
C GLU A 105 -28.25 -6.46 35.54
N TYR A 106 -28.82 -7.24 36.46
CA TYR A 106 -28.26 -7.43 37.80
C TYR A 106 -26.88 -8.10 37.76
N SER A 107 -26.67 -9.10 36.89
CA SER A 107 -25.33 -9.68 36.64
C SER A 107 -24.32 -8.65 36.12
N GLY A 108 -24.75 -7.74 35.23
CA GLY A 108 -23.94 -6.61 34.76
C GLY A 108 -23.54 -5.67 35.91
N LYS A 109 -24.51 -5.26 36.74
CA LYS A 109 -24.27 -4.43 37.94
C LYS A 109 -23.30 -5.10 38.92
N ARG A 110 -23.44 -6.40 39.18
CA ARG A 110 -22.48 -7.20 40.00
C ARG A 110 -21.08 -7.23 39.38
N SER A 111 -20.99 -7.31 38.04
CA SER A 111 -19.70 -7.32 37.31
C SER A 111 -18.97 -5.99 37.44
N VAL A 112 -19.67 -4.85 37.34
CA VAL A 112 -19.10 -3.51 37.57
C VAL A 112 -18.66 -3.34 39.04
N GLY A 113 -19.47 -3.81 40.00
CA GLY A 113 -19.11 -3.79 41.42
C GLY A 113 -17.87 -4.62 41.77
N ASN A 114 -17.56 -5.67 41.00
CA ASN A 114 -16.31 -6.42 41.14
C ASN A 114 -15.13 -5.72 40.44
N LEU A 115 -15.34 -5.10 39.27
CA LEU A 115 -14.31 -4.27 38.64
C LEU A 115 -13.85 -3.12 39.56
N ALA A 116 -14.76 -2.48 40.30
CA ALA A 116 -14.40 -1.44 41.26
C ALA A 116 -13.47 -1.96 42.39
N LYS A 117 -13.66 -3.20 42.85
CA LYS A 117 -12.77 -3.86 43.82
C LYS A 117 -11.42 -4.19 43.17
N ASP A 118 -11.43 -4.78 41.98
CA ASP A 118 -10.24 -5.10 41.21
C ASP A 118 -9.36 -3.86 40.95
N ILE A 119 -9.96 -2.72 40.60
CA ILE A 119 -9.27 -1.43 40.44
C ILE A 119 -8.63 -1.00 41.76
N SER A 120 -9.36 -1.10 42.88
CA SER A 120 -8.84 -0.77 44.20
C SER A 120 -7.66 -1.65 44.62
N THR A 121 -7.66 -2.94 44.25
CA THR A 121 -6.52 -3.84 44.46
C THR A 121 -5.36 -3.53 43.50
N LEU A 122 -5.64 -3.26 42.23
CA LEU A 122 -4.61 -2.89 41.24
C LEU A 122 -3.89 -1.58 41.60
N SER A 123 -4.62 -0.58 42.13
CA SER A 123 -4.02 0.69 42.58
C SER A 123 -3.13 0.55 43.83
N GLN A 124 -3.14 -0.61 44.49
CA GLN A 124 -2.27 -0.91 45.65
C GLN A 124 -1.00 -1.70 45.24
N ASN A 125 -0.90 -2.14 43.97
CA ASN A 125 0.29 -2.81 43.45
C ASN A 125 1.35 -1.81 42.98
N LYS A 126 2.62 -2.22 43.01
CA LYS A 126 3.78 -1.42 42.53
C LYS A 126 3.98 -1.43 41.01
N ALA A 127 2.92 -1.70 40.22
CA ALA A 127 3.01 -1.78 38.77
C ALA A 127 3.08 -0.37 38.12
N PRO A 128 3.71 -0.21 36.95
CA PRO A 128 3.67 1.03 36.19
C PRO A 128 2.24 1.45 35.84
N LEU A 129 1.96 2.76 35.89
CA LEU A 129 0.63 3.31 35.59
C LEU A 129 0.08 2.92 34.20
N PRO A 130 0.87 2.83 33.11
CA PRO A 130 0.35 2.37 31.81
C PRO A 130 -0.21 0.94 31.85
N GLU A 131 0.48 0.01 32.51
CA GLU A 131 0.03 -1.39 32.65
C GLU A 131 -1.28 -1.48 33.43
N ILE A 132 -1.43 -0.66 34.48
CA ILE A 132 -2.67 -0.56 35.26
C ILE A 132 -3.80 0.00 34.38
N ILE A 133 -3.53 1.04 33.58
CA ILE A 133 -4.52 1.63 32.67
C ILE A 133 -4.99 0.60 31.62
N ASP A 134 -4.08 -0.13 30.99
CA ASP A 134 -4.43 -1.09 29.95
C ASP A 134 -5.12 -2.34 30.52
N ALA A 135 -4.71 -2.82 31.70
CA ALA A 135 -5.43 -3.88 32.43
C ALA A 135 -6.86 -3.45 32.84
N VAL A 136 -7.11 -2.16 33.06
CA VAL A 136 -8.46 -1.62 33.31
C VAL A 136 -9.27 -1.51 32.01
N LYS A 137 -8.70 -0.99 30.92
CA LYS A 137 -9.36 -0.98 29.59
C LYS A 137 -9.82 -2.38 29.18
N ASP A 138 -8.91 -3.35 29.25
CA ASP A 138 -9.13 -4.75 28.87
C ASP A 138 -10.23 -5.45 29.71
N LYS A 139 -10.39 -5.06 30.99
CA LYS A 139 -11.53 -5.49 31.82
C LYS A 139 -12.83 -4.77 31.49
N VAL A 140 -12.80 -3.46 31.19
CA VAL A 140 -13.98 -2.69 30.77
C VAL A 140 -14.53 -3.21 29.45
N GLU A 141 -13.67 -3.52 28.47
CA GLU A 141 -14.08 -4.15 27.21
C GLU A 141 -14.77 -5.50 27.44
N LYS A 142 -14.25 -6.33 28.35
CA LYS A 142 -14.86 -7.64 28.66
C LYS A 142 -16.25 -7.52 29.31
N ILE A 143 -16.51 -6.48 30.08
CA ILE A 143 -17.87 -6.17 30.58
C ILE A 143 -18.78 -5.69 29.44
N ASN A 144 -18.29 -4.79 28.57
CA ASN A 144 -19.04 -4.29 27.42
C ASN A 144 -19.39 -5.43 26.43
N GLN A 145 -18.45 -6.32 26.13
CA GLN A 145 -18.66 -7.51 25.29
C GLN A 145 -19.66 -8.49 25.92
N LYS A 146 -19.69 -8.63 27.25
CA LYS A 146 -20.67 -9.49 27.94
C LYS A 146 -22.08 -8.92 27.90
N ASN A 147 -22.24 -7.60 28.07
CA ASN A 147 -23.54 -6.93 28.07
C ASN A 147 -24.11 -6.75 26.66
N ASN A 148 -23.26 -6.53 25.65
CA ASN A 148 -23.68 -6.32 24.26
C ASN A 148 -23.93 -7.66 23.53
N LYS A 149 -24.76 -8.50 24.16
CA LYS A 149 -25.04 -9.90 23.82
C LYS A 149 -26.26 -10.08 22.92
N GLN A 150 -26.89 -8.98 22.48
CA GLN A 150 -27.85 -9.05 21.37
C GLN A 150 -27.15 -9.65 20.15
N SER A 151 -27.81 -10.61 19.51
CA SER A 151 -27.29 -11.40 18.41
C SER A 151 -26.95 -10.48 17.23
N LYS A 152 -25.65 -10.20 17.02
CA LYS A 152 -25.11 -9.25 16.03
C LYS A 152 -25.21 -9.72 14.58
N TYR A 153 -26.20 -10.57 14.30
CA TYR A 153 -26.48 -11.24 13.04
C TYR A 153 -27.99 -11.24 12.81
N GLU A 154 -28.52 -10.06 12.51
CA GLU A 154 -29.88 -9.91 12.00
C GLU A 154 -29.99 -10.64 10.65
N VAL A 155 -30.71 -11.77 10.62
CA VAL A 155 -30.89 -12.56 9.39
C VAL A 155 -32.02 -11.95 8.59
N VAL A 156 -31.72 -10.83 7.93
CA VAL A 156 -32.63 -10.14 7.03
C VAL A 156 -32.99 -11.06 5.84
N PRO A 157 -34.28 -11.25 5.52
CA PRO A 157 -34.71 -12.04 4.35
C PRO A 157 -34.08 -11.57 3.04
N MET A 158 -33.82 -12.50 2.12
CA MET A 158 -33.23 -12.16 0.81
C MET A 158 -34.12 -11.20 0.00
N THR A 159 -35.44 -11.25 0.21
CA THR A 159 -36.44 -10.35 -0.40
C THR A 159 -36.12 -8.88 -0.21
N ASP A 160 -35.60 -8.53 0.96
CA ASP A 160 -35.43 -7.13 1.37
C ASP A 160 -34.22 -6.51 0.65
N PHE A 161 -33.32 -7.36 0.15
CA PHE A 161 -32.24 -7.01 -0.77
C PHE A 161 -32.63 -7.12 -2.25
N ILE A 162 -33.78 -7.72 -2.61
CA ILE A 162 -34.24 -7.78 -4.02
C ILE A 162 -34.54 -6.36 -4.51
N ASP A 163 -35.26 -5.54 -3.75
CA ASP A 163 -35.51 -4.15 -4.13
C ASP A 163 -34.22 -3.32 -4.17
N GLU A 164 -33.24 -3.59 -3.32
CA GLU A 164 -31.93 -2.91 -3.36
C GLU A 164 -31.10 -3.36 -4.59
N ALA A 165 -31.15 -4.65 -4.95
CA ALA A 165 -30.51 -5.19 -6.16
C ALA A 165 -31.20 -4.68 -7.44
N GLU A 166 -32.52 -4.69 -7.49
CA GLU A 166 -33.31 -4.14 -8.59
C GLU A 166 -33.09 -2.64 -8.73
N ASN A 167 -33.06 -1.85 -7.65
CA ASN A 167 -32.76 -0.40 -7.78
C ASN A 167 -31.34 -0.15 -8.29
N ARG A 168 -30.33 -0.92 -7.86
CA ARG A 168 -28.97 -0.88 -8.45
C ARG A 168 -28.97 -1.25 -9.94
N TYR A 169 -29.87 -2.15 -10.37
CA TYR A 169 -30.02 -2.55 -11.78
C TYR A 169 -30.87 -1.57 -12.61
N ARG A 170 -31.85 -0.89 -12.01
CA ARG A 170 -32.71 0.14 -12.64
C ARG A 170 -31.99 1.48 -12.79
N LEU A 171 -30.97 1.75 -11.95
CA LEU A 171 -30.08 2.92 -12.06
C LEU A 171 -28.91 2.72 -13.04
N TRP A 172 -28.93 1.66 -13.87
CA TRP A 172 -27.89 1.36 -14.84
C TRP A 172 -27.61 2.52 -15.80
N GLY A 173 -26.33 2.87 -15.96
CA GLY A 173 -25.90 4.00 -16.80
C GLY A 173 -25.96 5.38 -16.13
N LYS A 174 -26.44 5.48 -14.88
CA LYS A 174 -26.26 6.67 -14.03
C LYS A 174 -25.08 6.48 -13.07
N MET A 175 -24.49 7.59 -12.66
CA MET A 175 -23.43 7.63 -11.63
C MET A 175 -24.06 7.24 -10.27
N GLN A 176 -23.45 6.27 -9.57
CA GLN A 176 -23.97 5.69 -8.32
C GLN A 176 -23.16 6.12 -7.09
N GLY A 177 -21.87 6.40 -7.25
CA GLY A 177 -20.94 6.77 -6.18
C GLY A 177 -20.46 8.22 -6.26
N LEU A 178 -19.28 8.45 -5.69
CA LEU A 178 -18.51 9.70 -5.88
C LEU A 178 -17.73 9.62 -7.20
N SER A 179 -17.70 10.70 -7.97
CA SER A 179 -16.89 10.77 -9.19
C SER A 179 -15.40 10.81 -8.83
N THR A 180 -14.60 9.98 -9.50
CA THR A 180 -13.12 10.03 -9.42
C THR A 180 -12.54 11.24 -10.15
N GLY A 181 -13.35 11.97 -10.91
CA GLY A 181 -12.96 13.01 -11.87
C GLY A 181 -12.31 12.46 -13.15
N PHE A 182 -12.08 11.15 -13.24
CA PHE A 182 -11.64 10.48 -14.46
C PHE A 182 -12.86 9.79 -15.10
N SER A 183 -13.47 10.45 -16.08
CA SER A 183 -14.68 9.97 -16.78
C SER A 183 -14.57 8.53 -17.31
N ASN A 184 -13.39 8.12 -17.75
CA ASN A 184 -13.13 6.76 -18.23
C ASN A 184 -13.11 5.71 -17.10
N ILE A 185 -12.70 6.08 -15.87
CA ILE A 185 -12.82 5.21 -14.69
C ILE A 185 -14.29 5.19 -14.24
N ASP A 186 -14.91 6.37 -14.09
CA ASP A 186 -16.29 6.52 -13.62
C ASP A 186 -17.31 5.79 -14.50
N ARG A 187 -17.06 5.68 -15.81
CA ARG A 187 -17.89 4.90 -16.75
C ARG A 187 -17.94 3.40 -16.41
N LEU A 188 -16.98 2.89 -15.64
CA LEU A 188 -16.77 1.47 -15.39
C LEU A 188 -16.99 1.09 -13.91
N THR A 189 -16.60 2.00 -13.00
CA THR A 189 -16.89 1.91 -11.56
C THR A 189 -18.28 2.43 -11.21
N LEU A 190 -18.90 3.26 -12.05
CA LEU A 190 -20.07 4.08 -11.72
C LEU A 190 -19.83 5.04 -10.53
N GLY A 191 -18.57 5.42 -10.31
CA GLY A 191 -18.10 6.17 -9.14
C GLY A 191 -17.72 5.25 -7.96
N LEU A 192 -17.20 5.86 -6.89
CA LEU A 192 -16.81 5.17 -5.65
C LEU A 192 -18.02 5.07 -4.72
N VAL A 193 -18.55 3.85 -4.48
CA VAL A 193 -19.78 3.66 -3.69
C VAL A 193 -19.46 3.32 -2.23
N GLY A 194 -20.34 3.75 -1.31
CA GLY A 194 -20.28 3.37 0.10
C GLY A 194 -20.24 1.85 0.29
N GLY A 195 -19.43 1.38 1.23
CA GLY A 195 -19.23 -0.05 1.46
C GLY A 195 -18.16 -0.72 0.58
N GLU A 196 -17.64 -0.03 -0.46
CA GLU A 196 -16.61 -0.59 -1.35
C GLU A 196 -15.17 -0.33 -0.84
N LEU A 197 -14.33 -1.36 -0.91
CA LEU A 197 -12.88 -1.27 -0.81
C LEU A 197 -12.29 -1.30 -2.23
N ILE A 198 -11.62 -0.21 -2.61
CA ILE A 198 -10.95 -0.02 -3.89
C ILE A 198 -9.44 -0.07 -3.64
N ILE A 199 -8.74 -1.01 -4.26
CA ILE A 199 -7.27 -1.09 -4.16
C ILE A 199 -6.64 -0.54 -5.45
N ILE A 200 -5.81 0.49 -5.30
CA ILE A 200 -4.85 0.92 -6.34
C ILE A 200 -3.56 0.15 -6.09
N ALA A 201 -3.12 -0.62 -7.08
CA ALA A 201 -1.84 -1.32 -7.01
C ALA A 201 -0.98 -1.08 -8.25
N GLY A 202 0.33 -0.97 -8.07
CA GLY A 202 1.28 -0.76 -9.17
C GLY A 202 2.70 -1.11 -8.78
N GLN A 203 3.56 -1.32 -9.79
CA GLN A 203 5.00 -1.46 -9.57
C GLN A 203 5.58 -0.12 -9.09
N THR A 204 6.57 -0.20 -8.20
CA THR A 204 7.39 0.96 -7.84
C THR A 204 8.26 1.41 -9.02
N SER A 205 8.87 2.61 -8.89
CA SER A 205 9.98 3.10 -9.74
C SER A 205 9.69 3.44 -11.21
N ARG A 206 8.56 3.06 -11.82
CA ARG A 206 8.28 3.31 -13.26
C ARG A 206 8.22 4.78 -13.71
N GLY A 207 8.18 5.75 -12.80
CA GLY A 207 8.22 7.18 -13.17
C GLY A 207 9.62 7.74 -13.47
N LYS A 208 10.68 7.15 -12.91
CA LYS A 208 12.05 7.72 -12.88
C LYS A 208 12.84 7.44 -14.17
N GLN A 209 12.18 7.63 -15.32
CA GLN A 209 12.64 7.16 -16.64
C GLN A 209 13.71 8.09 -17.23
N GLN A 210 14.92 7.56 -17.42
CA GLN A 210 16.01 8.18 -18.17
C GLN A 210 16.65 7.16 -19.12
N ARG A 211 17.38 7.64 -20.13
CA ARG A 211 18.15 6.76 -21.02
C ARG A 211 19.24 6.00 -20.28
N VAL A 212 19.50 4.75 -20.71
CA VAL A 212 20.64 3.95 -20.23
C VAL A 212 21.99 4.59 -20.55
N SER A 213 22.05 5.39 -21.62
CA SER A 213 23.26 6.05 -22.11
C SER A 213 23.64 7.33 -21.35
N GLU A 214 22.73 7.89 -20.55
CA GLU A 214 22.92 9.14 -19.81
C GLU A 214 24.00 9.01 -18.72
N ILE A 215 24.69 10.10 -18.38
CA ILE A 215 25.77 10.10 -17.38
C ILE A 215 25.27 10.75 -16.09
N ILE A 216 25.43 10.04 -14.97
CA ILE A 216 25.00 10.46 -13.64
C ILE A 216 26.18 10.60 -12.68
N PRO A 217 26.16 11.58 -11.76
CA PRO A 217 27.17 11.70 -10.72
C PRO A 217 26.95 10.64 -9.64
N THR A 218 28.01 9.91 -9.27
CA THR A 218 28.02 9.04 -8.07
C THR A 218 29.15 9.45 -7.13
N PRO A 219 29.09 9.08 -5.84
CA PRO A 219 30.22 9.26 -4.92
C PRO A 219 31.51 8.54 -5.39
N SER A 220 31.38 7.50 -6.21
CA SER A 220 32.49 6.76 -6.84
C SER A 220 32.99 7.35 -8.17
N GLY A 221 32.52 8.53 -8.57
CA GLY A 221 32.76 9.15 -9.89
C GLY A 221 31.54 9.06 -10.81
N ASP A 222 31.63 9.60 -12.02
CA ASP A 222 30.49 9.61 -12.94
C ASP A 222 30.31 8.22 -13.58
N LYS A 223 29.07 7.68 -13.54
CA LYS A 223 28.68 6.39 -14.15
C LYS A 223 27.68 6.62 -15.29
N ARG A 224 27.54 5.67 -16.22
CA ARG A 224 26.34 5.63 -17.05
C ARG A 224 25.17 5.16 -16.22
N PHE A 225 23.97 5.65 -16.52
CA PHE A 225 22.75 5.22 -15.84
C PHE A 225 22.51 3.72 -16.00
N GLY A 226 22.75 3.18 -17.21
CA GLY A 226 22.67 1.75 -17.52
C GLY A 226 23.67 0.85 -16.77
N ASP A 227 24.75 1.40 -16.22
CA ASP A 227 25.79 0.62 -15.52
C ASP A 227 25.49 0.45 -14.01
N LEU A 228 24.46 1.12 -13.49
CA LEU A 228 24.06 1.06 -12.08
C LEU A 228 23.57 -0.33 -11.67
N LYS A 229 23.85 -0.69 -10.41
CA LYS A 229 23.39 -1.93 -9.78
C LYS A 229 22.80 -1.65 -8.39
N PRO A 230 21.84 -2.45 -7.89
CA PRO A 230 21.42 -2.35 -6.49
C PRO A 230 22.64 -2.51 -5.57
N GLY A 231 22.79 -1.60 -4.60
CA GLY A 231 23.98 -1.47 -3.77
C GLY A 231 24.98 -0.39 -4.20
N ASP A 232 24.89 0.14 -5.43
CA ASP A 232 25.58 1.39 -5.80
C ASP A 232 25.04 2.58 -5.00
N TYR A 233 25.72 3.73 -5.09
CA TYR A 233 25.27 5.00 -4.53
C TYR A 233 25.08 6.05 -5.64
N VAL A 234 24.11 6.93 -5.45
CA VAL A 234 23.89 8.16 -6.22
C VAL A 234 23.75 9.33 -5.24
N PHE A 235 23.51 10.56 -5.70
CA PHE A 235 23.20 11.67 -4.80
C PHE A 235 21.69 11.86 -4.65
N GLY A 236 21.20 12.16 -3.44
CA GLY A 236 19.82 12.53 -3.14
C GLY A 236 19.53 14.02 -3.42
N SER A 237 18.27 14.46 -3.28
CA SER A 237 17.90 15.86 -3.59
C SER A 237 18.63 16.89 -2.72
N ASP A 238 19.03 16.48 -1.51
CA ASP A 238 19.82 17.26 -0.56
C ASP A 238 21.33 17.29 -0.86
N GLY A 239 21.78 16.63 -1.92
CA GLY A 239 23.18 16.58 -2.36
C GLY A 239 24.02 15.50 -1.69
N LYS A 240 23.47 14.68 -0.78
CA LYS A 240 24.22 13.62 -0.08
C LYS A 240 24.17 12.26 -0.79
N PRO A 241 25.14 11.35 -0.53
CA PRO A 241 25.06 9.97 -0.96
C PRO A 241 23.79 9.26 -0.47
N THR A 242 23.03 8.66 -1.38
CA THR A 242 21.93 7.72 -1.10
C THR A 242 22.15 6.42 -1.87
N LYS A 243 21.73 5.30 -1.29
CA LYS A 243 21.96 3.96 -1.83
C LYS A 243 20.90 3.60 -2.88
N VAL A 244 21.32 3.00 -3.99
CA VAL A 244 20.43 2.44 -5.01
C VAL A 244 19.85 1.14 -4.48
N THR A 245 18.54 1.10 -4.24
CA THR A 245 17.82 -0.06 -3.71
C THR A 245 17.31 -1.01 -4.81
N GLY A 246 17.23 -0.53 -6.05
CA GLY A 246 16.69 -1.31 -7.17
C GLY A 246 16.98 -0.65 -8.52
N VAL A 247 17.09 -1.47 -9.57
CA VAL A 247 17.38 -1.07 -10.95
C VAL A 247 16.42 -1.78 -11.89
N PHE A 248 15.76 -1.02 -12.78
CA PHE A 248 14.58 -1.47 -13.52
C PHE A 248 14.67 -1.05 -14.99
N PRO A 249 15.12 -1.93 -15.91
CA PRO A 249 15.01 -1.68 -17.35
C PRO A 249 13.57 -1.37 -17.77
N GLN A 250 13.40 -0.53 -18.80
CA GLN A 250 12.08 -0.14 -19.33
C GLN A 250 11.95 -0.35 -20.84
N GLY A 251 12.99 -0.88 -21.51
CA GLY A 251 13.01 -1.08 -22.97
C GLY A 251 13.19 0.22 -23.76
N ARG A 252 12.92 0.17 -25.07
CA ARG A 252 12.96 1.35 -25.95
C ARG A 252 11.67 2.15 -25.82
N MET A 253 11.78 3.47 -25.63
CA MET A 253 10.63 4.36 -25.50
C MET A 253 10.89 5.74 -26.13
N PRO A 254 9.84 6.53 -26.44
CA PRO A 254 9.99 7.92 -26.89
C PRO A 254 10.70 8.78 -25.85
N ILE A 255 11.79 9.45 -26.27
CA ILE A 255 12.62 10.28 -25.40
C ILE A 255 12.30 11.76 -25.62
N TYR A 256 12.00 12.45 -24.52
CA TYR A 256 11.64 13.86 -24.43
C TYR A 256 12.84 14.66 -23.93
N ARG A 257 13.37 15.53 -24.79
CA ARG A 257 14.41 16.50 -24.48
C ARG A 257 13.79 17.74 -23.86
N VAL A 258 14.04 17.96 -22.58
CA VAL A 258 13.69 19.19 -21.86
C VAL A 258 14.87 20.16 -21.94
N ILE A 259 14.65 21.35 -22.52
CA ILE A 259 15.67 22.37 -22.78
C ILE A 259 15.46 23.57 -21.87
N PHE A 260 16.55 24.13 -21.34
CA PHE A 260 16.56 25.19 -20.34
C PHE A 260 17.11 26.50 -20.89
N SER A 261 16.81 27.62 -20.21
CA SER A 261 17.21 28.98 -20.58
C SER A 261 18.71 29.24 -20.56
N ASP A 262 19.47 28.30 -19.98
CA ASP A 262 20.92 28.30 -19.92
C ASP A 262 21.53 27.42 -21.04
N GLY A 263 20.72 26.93 -21.99
CA GLY A 263 21.15 26.08 -23.10
C GLY A 263 21.45 24.62 -22.70
N SER A 264 21.35 24.28 -21.41
CA SER A 264 21.40 22.87 -20.98
C SER A 264 20.12 22.13 -21.40
N TYR A 265 20.19 20.80 -21.38
CA TYR A 265 19.04 19.92 -21.56
C TYR A 265 19.19 18.66 -20.72
N LEU A 266 18.07 17.94 -20.52
CA LEU A 266 18.03 16.55 -20.08
C LEU A 266 17.06 15.78 -20.97
N ASP A 267 17.38 14.52 -21.24
CA ASP A 267 16.58 13.63 -22.08
C ASP A 267 15.94 12.54 -21.21
N THR A 268 14.61 12.45 -21.24
CA THR A 268 13.79 11.72 -20.25
C THR A 268 12.64 10.94 -20.90
N GLY A 269 12.00 10.02 -20.17
CA GLY A 269 10.76 9.38 -20.64
C GLY A 269 9.56 10.34 -20.69
N ARG A 270 8.50 9.97 -21.43
CA ARG A 270 7.24 10.74 -21.60
C ARG A 270 6.70 11.32 -20.29
N ASP A 271 6.68 10.46 -19.26
CA ASP A 271 6.07 10.73 -17.96
C ASP A 271 7.09 10.86 -16.83
N HIS A 272 8.32 11.22 -17.16
CA HIS A 272 9.28 11.71 -16.17
C HIS A 272 8.69 13.00 -15.56
N LEU A 273 8.52 13.02 -14.25
CA LEU A 273 7.97 14.19 -13.54
C LEU A 273 9.07 15.21 -13.22
N TRP A 274 8.64 16.45 -13.04
CA TRP A 274 9.53 17.58 -12.83
C TRP A 274 8.91 18.55 -11.84
N THR A 275 9.62 18.88 -10.76
CA THR A 275 9.19 19.95 -9.84
C THR A 275 9.49 21.32 -10.47
N LEU A 276 8.44 22.07 -10.85
CA LEU A 276 8.55 23.33 -11.58
C LEU A 276 8.02 24.53 -10.79
N GLN A 277 8.89 25.42 -10.35
CA GLN A 277 8.53 26.71 -9.77
C GLN A 277 8.03 27.71 -10.82
N ARG A 278 7.06 28.55 -10.46
CA ARG A 278 6.60 29.68 -11.27
C ARG A 278 6.59 30.93 -10.40
N LYS A 279 7.21 32.04 -10.87
CA LYS A 279 7.33 33.27 -10.08
C LYS A 279 5.96 33.73 -9.56
N GLY A 280 5.82 33.83 -8.23
CA GLY A 280 4.57 34.21 -7.56
C GLY A 280 3.51 33.10 -7.45
N ARG A 281 3.90 31.82 -7.60
CA ARG A 281 3.07 30.63 -7.36
C ARG A 281 3.93 29.48 -6.79
N PRO A 282 3.34 28.53 -6.04
CA PRO A 282 4.05 27.35 -5.56
C PRO A 282 4.49 26.41 -6.68
N ASP A 283 5.33 25.46 -6.28
CA ASP A 283 5.99 24.46 -7.12
C ASP A 283 4.98 23.51 -7.80
N ARG A 284 5.36 23.03 -8.99
CA ARG A 284 4.45 22.36 -9.92
C ARG A 284 4.99 21.05 -10.49
N ILE A 285 4.51 19.89 -10.03
CA ILE A 285 5.03 18.57 -10.46
C ILE A 285 4.39 18.11 -11.79
N MET A 286 5.04 18.31 -12.94
CA MET A 286 4.49 18.00 -14.27
C MET A 286 5.27 16.92 -15.02
N THR A 287 4.63 16.18 -15.92
CA THR A 287 5.37 15.29 -16.86
C THR A 287 6.10 16.06 -17.96
N SER A 288 7.17 15.48 -18.52
CA SER A 288 7.80 15.98 -19.76
C SER A 288 6.79 16.22 -20.88
N HIS A 289 5.79 15.35 -21.05
CA HIS A 289 4.72 15.51 -22.02
C HIS A 289 3.77 16.68 -21.70
N GLU A 290 3.35 16.85 -20.44
CA GLU A 290 2.55 18.01 -20.03
C GLU A 290 3.31 19.33 -20.22
N MET A 291 4.62 19.33 -19.96
CA MET A 291 5.49 20.49 -20.15
C MET A 291 5.51 20.90 -21.61
N MET A 292 5.71 19.95 -22.52
CA MET A 292 5.63 20.17 -23.97
C MET A 292 4.32 20.85 -24.39
N MET A 293 3.19 20.41 -23.82
CA MET A 293 1.87 20.97 -24.14
C MET A 293 1.62 22.36 -23.53
N LYS A 294 2.12 22.64 -22.33
CA LYS A 294 1.75 23.84 -21.54
C LYS A 294 2.78 24.98 -21.63
N LEU A 295 4.04 24.69 -21.98
CA LEU A 295 5.12 25.67 -22.13
C LEU A 295 4.82 26.85 -23.07
N PRO A 296 4.16 26.69 -24.23
CA PRO A 296 3.82 27.82 -25.10
C PRO A 296 2.99 28.92 -24.43
N SER A 297 2.37 28.62 -23.28
CA SER A 297 1.55 29.55 -22.50
C SER A 297 2.13 29.97 -21.13
N GLN A 298 3.20 29.30 -20.64
CA GLN A 298 3.64 29.43 -19.24
C GLN A 298 5.16 29.31 -19.06
N SER A 299 5.71 30.10 -18.14
CA SER A 299 7.14 30.10 -17.79
C SER A 299 7.41 29.31 -16.50
N TYR A 300 7.99 28.12 -16.65
CA TYR A 300 8.36 27.20 -15.58
C TYR A 300 9.86 27.25 -15.26
N HIS A 301 10.27 26.90 -14.03
CA HIS A 301 11.68 26.86 -13.60
C HIS A 301 11.95 25.66 -12.67
N ILE A 302 13.11 25.01 -12.77
CA ILE A 302 13.43 23.83 -11.94
C ILE A 302 14.34 24.24 -10.77
N PRO A 303 14.07 23.84 -9.52
CA PRO A 303 14.93 24.14 -8.38
C PRO A 303 16.30 23.45 -8.52
N LEU A 304 17.36 24.17 -8.19
CA LEU A 304 18.72 23.64 -8.17
C LEU A 304 18.95 22.71 -6.97
N THR A 305 19.76 21.69 -7.18
CA THR A 305 20.34 20.81 -6.16
C THR A 305 21.24 21.59 -5.19
N LYS A 306 21.40 21.08 -3.97
CA LYS A 306 22.48 21.53 -3.06
C LYS A 306 23.86 21.08 -3.61
N PRO A 307 24.98 21.70 -3.18
CA PRO A 307 26.32 21.25 -3.55
C PRO A 307 26.51 19.77 -3.20
N LEU A 308 27.02 18.97 -4.13
CA LEU A 308 27.16 17.52 -3.92
C LEU A 308 28.25 17.20 -2.87
N GLU A 309 27.93 16.31 -1.92
CA GLU A 309 28.78 15.95 -0.78
C GLU A 309 29.60 14.68 -1.08
N TYR A 310 30.81 14.87 -1.62
CA TYR A 310 31.80 13.81 -1.78
C TYR A 310 32.66 13.68 -0.50
N SER A 311 33.08 12.44 -0.19
CA SER A 311 33.78 12.07 1.05
C SER A 311 35.26 12.47 1.13
N ASP A 312 35.85 12.98 0.04
CA ASP A 312 37.27 13.34 -0.04
C ASP A 312 37.51 14.81 0.35
N ASP A 313 37.70 15.05 1.65
CA ASP A 313 37.95 16.40 2.21
C ASP A 313 39.44 16.73 2.40
N PHE A 314 40.36 15.80 2.12
CA PHE A 314 41.81 16.06 2.25
C PHE A 314 42.46 16.34 0.88
N SER A 315 42.89 17.59 0.70
CA SER A 315 43.82 17.99 -0.36
C SER A 315 44.97 18.77 0.27
N PRO A 316 46.23 18.30 0.19
CA PRO A 316 47.38 19.10 0.59
C PRO A 316 47.69 20.22 -0.43
N THR A 317 47.15 20.14 -1.64
CA THR A 317 47.20 21.20 -2.67
C THR A 317 46.09 22.21 -2.41
N ASP A 318 46.43 23.51 -2.41
CA ASP A 318 45.41 24.55 -2.31
C ASP A 318 44.68 24.75 -3.64
N GLY A 319 43.34 24.66 -3.59
CA GLY A 319 42.50 24.78 -4.78
C GLY A 319 42.53 26.18 -5.39
N TYR A 320 42.62 27.24 -4.58
CA TYR A 320 42.62 28.62 -5.08
C TYR A 320 43.93 28.94 -5.82
N GLU A 321 45.06 28.50 -5.30
CA GLU A 321 46.36 28.53 -6.01
C GLU A 321 46.33 27.74 -7.32
N LEU A 322 45.85 26.49 -7.29
CA LEU A 322 45.76 25.66 -8.50
C LEU A 322 44.83 26.29 -9.56
N GLY A 323 43.68 26.80 -9.14
CA GLY A 323 42.73 27.49 -10.02
C GLY A 323 43.36 28.72 -10.67
N ARG A 324 44.08 29.54 -9.90
CA ARG A 324 44.84 30.68 -10.43
C ARG A 324 45.94 30.23 -11.39
N TYR A 325 46.59 29.10 -11.13
CA TYR A 325 47.61 28.54 -12.02
C TYR A 325 47.05 28.08 -13.36
N ILE A 326 45.91 27.37 -13.35
CA ILE A 326 45.23 26.90 -14.56
C ILE A 326 44.83 28.08 -15.47
N VAL A 327 44.53 29.27 -14.92
CA VAL A 327 44.18 30.47 -15.70
C VAL A 327 45.41 31.29 -16.12
N ASN A 328 46.34 31.56 -15.20
CA ASN A 328 47.37 32.58 -15.42
C ASN A 328 48.81 32.07 -15.49
N LYS A 329 49.10 30.82 -15.09
CA LYS A 329 50.46 30.26 -14.97
C LYS A 329 51.50 31.24 -14.36
N PRO A 330 51.29 31.76 -13.13
CA PRO A 330 52.35 32.47 -12.40
C PRO A 330 53.55 31.55 -12.15
N PHE A 331 54.71 32.14 -11.86
CA PHE A 331 55.91 31.37 -11.50
C PHE A 331 55.63 30.45 -10.29
N LEU A 332 56.11 29.21 -10.36
CA LEU A 332 55.86 28.18 -9.33
C LEU A 332 56.37 28.59 -7.93
N ALA A 333 57.37 29.47 -7.87
CA ALA A 333 57.90 30.05 -6.62
C ALA A 333 56.95 31.05 -5.92
N HIS A 334 55.75 31.28 -6.46
CA HIS A 334 54.69 32.09 -5.84
C HIS A 334 53.50 31.26 -5.36
N LEU A 335 53.68 29.95 -5.23
CA LEU A 335 52.68 28.98 -4.77
C LEU A 335 53.21 28.24 -3.53
N THR A 336 52.34 27.61 -2.76
CA THR A 336 52.76 26.64 -1.74
C THR A 336 53.54 25.48 -2.36
N THR A 337 54.48 24.91 -1.58
CA THR A 337 55.33 23.78 -2.00
C THR A 337 54.49 22.61 -2.51
N GLU A 338 53.34 22.37 -1.88
CA GLU A 338 52.41 21.28 -2.17
C GLU A 338 51.70 21.50 -3.52
N THR A 339 51.20 22.71 -3.77
CA THR A 339 50.59 23.06 -5.07
C THR A 339 51.62 23.04 -6.19
N ALA A 340 52.82 23.60 -5.97
CA ALA A 340 53.90 23.58 -6.96
C ALA A 340 54.34 22.14 -7.31
N ARG A 341 54.48 21.27 -6.30
CA ARG A 341 54.79 19.84 -6.46
C ARG A 341 53.71 19.12 -7.28
N TYR A 342 52.44 19.32 -6.94
CA TYR A 342 51.31 18.73 -7.66
C TYR A 342 51.23 19.18 -9.13
N ILE A 343 51.46 20.46 -9.42
CA ILE A 343 51.45 21.00 -10.80
C ILE A 343 52.51 20.34 -11.69
N VAL A 344 53.71 20.07 -11.15
CA VAL A 344 54.79 19.39 -11.89
C VAL A 344 54.51 17.90 -12.03
N GLN A 345 53.97 17.24 -10.99
CA GLN A 345 53.63 15.82 -11.02
C GLN A 345 52.45 15.50 -11.97
N SER A 346 51.45 16.39 -12.04
CA SER A 346 50.31 16.28 -12.97
C SER A 346 50.63 16.74 -14.41
N GLY A 347 51.83 17.26 -14.66
CA GLY A 347 52.25 17.78 -15.97
C GLY A 347 51.53 19.06 -16.40
N LEU A 348 50.78 19.72 -15.50
CA LEU A 348 50.07 20.97 -15.78
C LEU A 348 51.03 22.11 -16.14
N ASP A 349 52.28 22.04 -15.68
CA ASP A 349 53.40 22.91 -16.08
C ASP A 349 53.58 22.98 -17.61
N ARG A 350 53.44 21.86 -18.30
CA ARG A 350 53.68 21.72 -19.76
C ARG A 350 52.47 22.03 -20.64
N VAL A 351 51.26 22.08 -20.07
CA VAL A 351 50.03 22.21 -20.89
C VAL A 351 49.89 23.60 -21.52
N ALA A 352 49.78 23.64 -22.85
CA ALA A 352 49.57 24.86 -23.64
C ALA A 352 48.18 25.50 -23.38
N PRO A 353 47.99 26.83 -23.57
CA PRO A 353 46.76 27.55 -23.21
C PRO A 353 45.45 26.93 -23.74
N GLY A 354 45.39 26.60 -25.05
CA GLY A 354 44.21 25.98 -25.66
C GLY A 354 43.97 24.51 -25.26
N CYS A 355 44.88 23.90 -24.51
CA CYS A 355 44.79 22.51 -24.07
C CYS A 355 44.52 22.34 -22.57
N ARG A 356 44.50 23.44 -21.78
CA ARG A 356 44.35 23.39 -20.32
C ARG A 356 43.03 22.75 -19.89
N PHE A 357 43.00 22.16 -18.71
CA PHE A 357 41.84 21.44 -18.16
C PHE A 357 41.87 21.51 -16.63
N ILE A 358 40.77 21.08 -16.00
CA ILE A 358 40.72 20.78 -14.57
C ILE A 358 40.97 19.26 -14.45
N PRO A 359 41.94 18.79 -13.64
CA PRO A 359 42.18 17.36 -13.46
C PRO A 359 40.96 16.65 -12.85
N GLU A 360 40.70 15.41 -13.28
CA GLU A 360 39.43 14.73 -13.03
C GLU A 360 39.13 14.49 -11.54
N GLU A 361 40.17 14.24 -10.73
CA GLU A 361 40.08 14.02 -9.29
C GLU A 361 39.54 15.23 -8.52
N TRP A 362 39.57 16.44 -9.11
CA TRP A 362 39.02 17.64 -8.48
C TRP A 362 37.50 17.73 -8.55
N PHE A 363 36.84 17.00 -9.45
CA PHE A 363 35.38 16.99 -9.50
C PHE A 363 34.75 16.20 -8.34
N THR A 364 35.50 15.25 -7.75
CA THR A 364 35.09 14.39 -6.63
C THR A 364 35.66 14.82 -5.28
N LYS A 365 36.35 15.97 -5.17
CA LYS A 365 36.74 16.55 -3.87
C LYS A 365 35.53 17.16 -3.14
N SER A 366 35.66 17.40 -1.84
CA SER A 366 34.60 18.02 -1.04
C SER A 366 34.14 19.37 -1.58
N ALA A 367 32.91 19.76 -1.25
CA ALA A 367 32.33 21.03 -1.68
C ALA A 367 33.16 22.27 -1.24
N LYS A 368 33.98 22.16 -0.19
CA LYS A 368 34.88 23.22 0.27
C LYS A 368 36.08 23.38 -0.68
N VAL A 369 36.77 22.28 -0.99
CA VAL A 369 37.93 22.27 -1.91
C VAL A 369 37.51 22.73 -3.32
N ARG A 370 36.36 22.27 -3.80
CA ARG A 370 35.80 22.64 -5.12
C ARG A 370 35.40 24.12 -5.21
N LYS A 371 34.92 24.72 -4.12
CA LYS A 371 34.68 26.18 -4.04
C LYS A 371 35.97 26.99 -4.12
N ASN A 372 37.02 26.58 -3.41
CA ASN A 372 38.33 27.24 -3.49
C ASN A 372 38.90 27.17 -4.92
N LEU A 373 38.83 26.00 -5.57
CA LEU A 373 39.21 25.83 -6.98
C LEU A 373 38.45 26.78 -7.90
N LEU A 374 37.12 26.84 -7.77
CA LEU A 374 36.29 27.73 -8.57
C LEU A 374 36.62 29.21 -8.32
N ALA A 375 36.92 29.61 -7.08
CA ALA A 375 37.35 30.97 -6.75
C ALA A 375 38.71 31.32 -7.38
N GLY A 376 39.63 30.35 -7.44
CA GLY A 376 40.92 30.51 -8.11
C GLY A 376 40.77 30.67 -9.62
N LEU A 377 39.95 29.82 -10.25
CA LEU A 377 39.60 29.92 -11.67
C LEU A 377 38.85 31.22 -12.00
N ALA A 378 37.98 31.70 -11.11
CA ALA A 378 37.23 32.93 -11.26
C ALA A 378 37.98 34.20 -10.79
N SER A 379 39.24 34.10 -10.34
CA SER A 379 39.96 35.26 -9.79
C SER A 379 40.25 36.36 -10.84
N GLY A 380 40.15 36.03 -12.12
CA GLY A 380 40.23 36.94 -13.26
C GLY A 380 38.95 37.00 -14.10
N SER A 381 37.81 36.54 -13.59
CA SER A 381 36.53 36.63 -14.32
C SER A 381 36.02 38.07 -14.33
N GLU A 382 35.59 38.57 -15.50
CA GLU A 382 34.81 39.80 -15.58
C GLU A 382 33.44 39.60 -14.90
N ILE A 383 32.82 40.70 -14.45
CA ILE A 383 31.47 40.70 -13.88
C ILE A 383 30.60 41.66 -14.68
N ILE A 384 29.60 41.14 -15.39
CA ILE A 384 28.67 41.91 -16.21
C ILE A 384 27.24 41.61 -15.77
N ASN A 385 26.47 42.64 -15.43
CA ASN A 385 25.09 42.54 -14.91
C ASN A 385 24.90 41.63 -13.68
N GLY A 386 25.98 41.31 -12.96
CA GLY A 386 25.99 40.38 -11.81
C GLY A 386 26.36 38.94 -12.17
N GLU A 387 26.40 38.58 -13.45
CA GLU A 387 26.93 37.30 -13.93
C GLU A 387 28.46 37.37 -14.04
N ARG A 388 29.15 36.26 -13.78
CA ARG A 388 30.62 36.15 -13.97
C ARG A 388 30.93 35.58 -15.35
N LEU A 389 31.85 36.20 -16.07
CA LEU A 389 32.32 35.72 -17.37
C LEU A 389 33.75 35.19 -17.25
N PHE A 390 33.89 33.88 -17.41
CA PHE A 390 35.17 33.17 -17.45
C PHE A 390 35.55 32.91 -18.91
N SER A 391 36.57 33.60 -19.42
CA SER A 391 37.00 33.51 -20.82
C SER A 391 38.21 32.58 -20.98
N THR A 392 38.20 31.70 -21.98
CA THR A 392 39.30 30.76 -22.26
C THR A 392 39.40 30.42 -23.76
N THR A 393 40.52 29.81 -24.16
CA THR A 393 40.69 29.21 -25.49
C THR A 393 40.66 27.67 -25.45
N SER A 394 40.49 27.05 -24.26
CA SER A 394 40.38 25.60 -24.12
C SER A 394 38.93 25.13 -23.95
N SER A 395 38.46 24.32 -24.90
CA SER A 395 37.15 23.65 -24.80
C SER A 395 37.11 22.58 -23.69
N LYS A 396 38.26 22.07 -23.23
CA LYS A 396 38.33 21.20 -22.04
C LYS A 396 38.13 22.01 -20.77
N LEU A 397 38.79 23.16 -20.64
CA LEU A 397 38.66 24.03 -19.47
C LEU A 397 37.25 24.65 -19.37
N ALA A 398 36.68 25.08 -20.49
CA ALA A 398 35.31 25.62 -20.53
C ALA A 398 34.28 24.60 -20.01
N ARG A 399 34.32 23.35 -20.51
CA ARG A 399 33.45 22.26 -20.03
C ARG A 399 33.73 21.90 -18.57
N GLY A 400 35.00 21.90 -18.15
CA GLY A 400 35.39 21.68 -16.77
C GLY A 400 34.79 22.72 -15.81
N VAL A 401 34.85 24.02 -16.15
CA VAL A 401 34.25 25.08 -15.32
C VAL A 401 32.72 24.93 -15.24
N VAL A 402 32.05 24.54 -16.33
CA VAL A 402 30.60 24.24 -16.28
C VAL A 402 30.30 23.10 -15.30
N ARG A 403 30.99 21.95 -15.40
CA ARG A 403 30.82 20.79 -14.50
C ARG A 403 31.14 21.13 -13.04
N LEU A 404 32.19 21.93 -12.80
CA LEU A 404 32.54 22.38 -11.45
C LEU A 404 31.46 23.27 -10.84
N VAL A 405 30.85 24.17 -11.63
CA VAL A 405 29.74 25.02 -11.17
C VAL A 405 28.47 24.20 -10.91
N THR A 406 28.07 23.29 -11.81
CA THR A 406 26.84 22.50 -11.61
C THR A 406 26.94 21.57 -10.41
N SER A 407 28.10 20.92 -10.22
CA SER A 407 28.37 20.03 -9.08
C SER A 407 28.38 20.74 -7.70
N LEU A 408 28.41 22.08 -7.71
CA LEU A 408 28.28 22.96 -6.55
C LEU A 408 26.87 23.59 -6.43
N GLY A 409 25.88 23.12 -7.18
CA GLY A 409 24.49 23.64 -7.17
C GLY A 409 24.28 24.92 -8.00
N GLY A 410 25.19 25.24 -8.92
CA GLY A 410 25.16 26.47 -9.72
C GLY A 410 24.59 26.34 -11.14
N ILE A 411 24.56 27.49 -11.83
CA ILE A 411 24.24 27.62 -13.26
C ILE A 411 25.45 28.23 -13.98
N ALA A 412 25.96 27.49 -14.96
CA ALA A 412 27.02 27.94 -15.87
C ALA A 412 26.74 27.48 -17.31
N VAL A 413 27.05 28.35 -18.27
CA VAL A 413 26.83 28.15 -19.71
C VAL A 413 28.11 28.44 -20.47
N ALA A 414 28.63 27.48 -21.23
CA ALA A 414 29.69 27.75 -22.19
C ALA A 414 29.08 28.21 -23.52
N THR A 415 29.49 29.38 -24.02
CA THR A 415 29.24 29.84 -25.39
C THR A 415 30.56 29.91 -26.16
N GLU A 416 30.50 29.58 -27.45
CA GLU A 416 31.64 29.61 -28.35
C GLU A 416 31.50 30.78 -29.33
N THR A 417 32.57 31.55 -29.49
CA THR A 417 32.70 32.60 -30.50
C THR A 417 33.87 32.25 -31.42
N LYS A 418 34.01 32.93 -32.57
CA LYS A 418 35.04 32.61 -33.57
C LYS A 418 36.49 32.65 -33.06
N GLU A 419 36.75 33.27 -31.91
CA GLU A 419 38.10 33.47 -31.36
C GLU A 419 38.27 33.00 -29.90
N ARG A 420 37.18 32.91 -29.11
CA ARG A 420 37.21 32.54 -27.68
C ARG A 420 35.96 31.80 -27.22
N LEU A 421 36.13 30.99 -26.19
CA LEU A 421 35.07 30.35 -25.40
C LEU A 421 34.82 31.17 -24.13
N THR A 422 33.55 31.44 -23.82
CA THR A 422 33.15 32.19 -22.61
C THR A 422 32.19 31.34 -21.79
N VAL A 423 32.54 31.06 -20.53
CA VAL A 423 31.66 30.43 -19.56
C VAL A 423 30.99 31.50 -18.72
N ARG A 424 29.69 31.69 -18.92
CA ARG A 424 28.83 32.61 -18.18
C ARG A 424 28.26 31.89 -16.95
N ILE A 425 28.59 32.37 -15.77
CA ILE A 425 28.18 31.82 -14.48
C ILE A 425 27.12 32.75 -13.88
N SER A 426 25.87 32.29 -13.91
CA SER A 426 24.67 33.10 -13.63
C SER A 426 24.19 33.00 -12.18
N ALA A 427 24.44 31.87 -11.53
CA ALA A 427 24.03 31.61 -10.15
C ALA A 427 25.00 30.60 -9.49
N LEU A 428 25.32 30.83 -8.20
CA LEU A 428 26.20 29.97 -7.41
C LEU A 428 25.60 29.54 -6.06
N GLY A 429 24.62 30.28 -5.51
CA GLY A 429 24.03 29.97 -4.20
C GLY A 429 24.92 30.29 -2.98
N PHE A 430 26.22 30.54 -3.19
CA PHE A 430 27.21 30.98 -2.20
C PHE A 430 28.12 32.07 -2.81
N ASP A 431 28.87 32.80 -1.99
CA ASP A 431 29.92 33.71 -2.45
C ASP A 431 31.29 33.01 -2.56
N LEU A 432 32.07 33.41 -3.57
CA LEU A 432 33.40 32.87 -3.89
C LEU A 432 34.55 33.56 -3.16
N PHE A 433 34.36 34.79 -2.63
CA PHE A 433 35.48 35.65 -2.20
C PHE A 433 35.33 36.25 -0.78
N GLY A 434 34.39 35.76 0.03
CA GLY A 434 34.18 36.18 1.42
C GLY A 434 33.61 37.60 1.61
N ARG A 435 33.01 38.20 0.58
CA ARG A 435 32.45 39.56 0.63
C ARG A 435 30.94 39.50 0.91
N ARG A 436 30.46 40.28 1.89
CA ARG A 436 29.01 40.45 2.15
C ARG A 436 28.31 41.06 0.94
N ILE A 437 27.67 40.22 0.12
CA ILE A 437 26.70 40.64 -0.90
C ILE A 437 25.40 41.05 -0.18
N PRO A 438 24.78 42.21 -0.49
CA PRO A 438 23.47 42.57 0.04
C PRO A 438 22.41 41.51 -0.27
N THR A 439 21.66 41.08 0.74
CA THR A 439 20.71 39.96 0.68
C THR A 439 19.52 40.17 -0.27
N SER A 440 19.33 41.40 -0.79
CA SER A 440 18.24 41.78 -1.70
C SER A 440 18.47 41.43 -3.19
N LYS A 441 19.62 40.83 -3.56
CA LYS A 441 19.93 40.43 -4.95
C LYS A 441 20.47 39.00 -5.11
N THR A 442 19.85 38.03 -4.42
CA THR A 442 20.11 36.59 -4.63
C THR A 442 19.41 36.08 -5.91
N SER A 443 20.04 36.27 -7.07
CA SER A 443 19.46 35.94 -8.37
C SER A 443 19.27 34.43 -8.59
N THR A 444 18.00 34.01 -8.62
CA THR A 444 17.48 32.74 -9.18
C THR A 444 18.19 31.45 -8.78
N LYS A 445 17.66 30.75 -7.77
CA LYS A 445 17.99 29.35 -7.45
C LYS A 445 17.37 28.32 -8.43
N HIS A 446 17.00 28.74 -9.65
CA HIS A 446 16.10 27.96 -10.52
C HIS A 446 16.43 28.12 -12.02
N ARG A 447 16.39 27.02 -12.79
CA ARG A 447 16.63 26.97 -14.24
C ARG A 447 15.31 27.12 -15.00
N LYS A 448 15.07 28.20 -15.75
CA LYS A 448 13.85 28.32 -16.58
C LYS A 448 13.83 27.24 -17.66
N VAL A 449 12.69 26.60 -17.85
CA VAL A 449 12.41 25.71 -19.00
C VAL A 449 12.01 26.58 -20.21
N VAL A 450 12.55 26.28 -21.39
CA VAL A 450 12.28 27.06 -22.62
C VAL A 450 11.67 26.22 -23.75
N ASN A 451 11.93 24.92 -23.80
CA ASN A 451 11.33 24.01 -24.79
C ASN A 451 11.26 22.58 -24.23
N VAL A 452 10.32 21.78 -24.73
CA VAL A 452 10.38 20.31 -24.64
C VAL A 452 10.05 19.76 -26.02
N GLN A 453 10.83 18.79 -26.49
CA GLN A 453 10.67 18.18 -27.81
C GLN A 453 10.97 16.68 -27.76
N ILE A 454 10.28 15.89 -28.57
CA ILE A 454 10.62 14.47 -28.78
C ILE A 454 11.87 14.40 -29.67
N VAL A 455 12.89 13.64 -29.26
CA VAL A 455 14.18 13.53 -30.00
C VAL A 455 14.45 12.15 -30.61
N GLY A 456 13.58 11.17 -30.37
CA GLY A 456 13.68 9.83 -30.94
C GLY A 456 13.11 8.76 -30.01
N GLN A 457 13.45 7.49 -30.28
CA GLN A 457 13.23 6.37 -29.36
C GLN A 457 14.57 5.72 -28.98
N ASP A 458 14.83 5.57 -27.69
CA ASP A 458 16.08 5.01 -27.16
C ASP A 458 15.79 4.12 -25.95
N GLU A 459 16.77 3.31 -25.53
CA GLU A 459 16.64 2.46 -24.35
C GLU A 459 16.66 3.27 -23.06
N ALA A 460 15.67 3.01 -22.20
CA ALA A 460 15.50 3.66 -20.92
C ALA A 460 15.44 2.66 -19.76
N MET A 461 15.73 3.15 -18.57
CA MET A 461 15.54 2.44 -17.31
C MET A 461 15.09 3.39 -16.20
N CYS A 462 14.88 2.85 -15.00
CA CYS A 462 14.61 3.57 -13.76
C CYS A 462 15.46 2.99 -12.61
N ILE A 463 15.57 3.75 -11.52
CA ILE A 463 16.11 3.25 -10.23
C ILE A 463 15.20 3.59 -9.06
N SER A 464 15.33 2.84 -7.97
CA SER A 464 14.89 3.25 -6.62
C SER A 464 16.09 3.54 -5.73
N VAL A 465 15.89 4.41 -4.74
CA VAL A 465 16.93 4.85 -3.80
C VAL A 465 16.41 4.84 -2.37
N ASP A 466 17.34 4.90 -1.42
CA ASP A 466 17.13 4.79 0.03
C ASP A 466 16.93 6.14 0.74
N ALA A 467 16.72 7.22 -0.04
CA ALA A 467 16.47 8.55 0.50
C ALA A 467 15.03 8.66 1.03
N GLU A 468 14.82 9.42 2.11
CA GLU A 468 13.51 9.65 2.74
C GLU A 468 12.47 10.19 1.74
N ASP A 469 12.88 11.16 0.92
CA ASP A 469 12.07 11.74 -0.15
C ASP A 469 11.91 10.81 -1.38
N SER A 470 12.67 9.71 -1.42
CA SER A 470 12.84 8.79 -2.54
C SER A 470 13.47 9.41 -3.81
N LEU A 471 14.21 10.51 -3.72
CA LEU A 471 14.66 11.31 -4.87
C LEU A 471 16.17 11.17 -5.12
N TYR A 472 16.59 11.38 -6.38
CA TYR A 472 18.00 11.35 -6.77
C TYR A 472 18.33 12.39 -7.84
N VAL A 473 19.60 12.78 -7.85
CA VAL A 473 20.25 13.69 -8.79
C VAL A 473 20.40 12.97 -10.13
N ALA A 474 19.36 13.07 -10.96
CA ALA A 474 19.25 12.50 -12.30
C ALA A 474 20.32 13.00 -13.30
N ASP A 475 20.93 14.12 -12.95
CA ASP A 475 22.08 14.78 -13.55
C ASP A 475 22.54 15.79 -12.48
N THR A 476 23.82 16.19 -12.44
CA THR A 476 24.28 17.35 -11.61
C THR A 476 23.40 18.61 -11.70
N ARG A 477 22.53 18.70 -12.72
CA ARG A 477 21.63 19.79 -13.05
C ARG A 477 20.16 19.62 -12.58
N PHE A 478 19.64 18.42 -12.25
CA PHE A 478 18.17 18.12 -12.26
C PHE A 478 17.58 17.13 -11.21
N ASN A 479 16.23 17.08 -11.18
CA ASN A 479 15.27 16.58 -10.16
C ASN A 479 13.85 16.44 -10.82
N ILE A 480 12.79 15.68 -10.44
CA ILE A 480 12.38 14.86 -9.26
C ILE A 480 11.09 14.04 -9.60
N VAL A 481 10.87 12.77 -9.14
CA VAL A 481 9.69 11.93 -9.56
C VAL A 481 9.09 10.95 -8.51
N THR A 482 7.75 10.97 -8.33
CA THR A 482 6.91 9.89 -7.71
C THR A 482 5.49 9.81 -8.32
N HIS A 483 4.89 8.61 -8.48
CA HIS A 483 3.78 8.37 -9.43
C HIS A 483 2.49 7.75 -8.86
N ASN A 484 2.55 6.86 -7.86
CA ASN A 484 1.37 6.07 -7.45
C ASN A 484 0.41 6.88 -6.56
N THR A 485 0.95 7.56 -5.54
CA THR A 485 0.26 8.60 -4.75
C THR A 485 -0.38 9.68 -5.62
N LEU A 486 0.15 9.96 -6.82
CA LEU A 486 -0.42 10.99 -7.71
C LEU A 486 -1.83 10.60 -8.19
N LEU A 487 -2.12 9.31 -8.40
CA LEU A 487 -3.46 8.87 -8.81
C LEU A 487 -4.46 8.97 -7.64
N SER A 488 -4.09 8.45 -6.46
CA SER A 488 -4.95 8.50 -5.27
C SER A 488 -5.21 9.95 -4.83
N MET A 489 -4.19 10.81 -4.86
CA MET A 489 -4.35 12.25 -4.64
C MET A 489 -5.22 12.94 -5.68
N ASN A 490 -5.12 12.62 -6.98
CA ASN A 490 -6.00 13.24 -7.98
C ASN A 490 -7.47 12.85 -7.75
N ILE A 491 -7.75 11.58 -7.42
CA ILE A 491 -9.10 11.10 -7.09
C ILE A 491 -9.64 11.84 -5.85
N ALA A 492 -8.86 11.89 -4.77
CA ALA A 492 -9.21 12.64 -3.56
C ALA A 492 -9.46 14.13 -3.83
N ASN A 493 -8.58 14.77 -4.61
CA ASN A 493 -8.67 16.17 -5.00
C ASN A 493 -9.94 16.47 -5.81
N ASN A 494 -10.30 15.59 -6.73
CA ASN A 494 -11.51 15.71 -7.54
C ASN A 494 -12.78 15.57 -6.70
N VAL A 495 -12.79 14.64 -5.73
CA VAL A 495 -13.90 14.51 -4.75
C VAL A 495 -13.99 15.75 -3.87
N ALA A 496 -12.88 16.22 -3.30
CA ALA A 496 -12.84 17.41 -2.43
C ALA A 496 -13.36 18.68 -3.14
N LYS A 497 -13.13 18.82 -4.46
CA LYS A 497 -13.71 19.90 -5.29
C LYS A 497 -15.23 19.86 -5.46
N THR A 498 -15.91 18.78 -5.08
CA THR A 498 -17.38 18.69 -5.15
C THR A 498 -18.06 19.11 -3.83
N GLY A 499 -17.32 19.71 -2.89
CA GLY A 499 -17.84 20.02 -1.55
C GLY A 499 -17.91 18.81 -0.61
N ARG A 500 -17.24 17.71 -0.96
CA ARG A 500 -17.27 16.42 -0.27
C ARG A 500 -16.03 16.23 0.59
N ILE A 501 -16.19 15.70 1.80
CA ILE A 501 -15.11 15.65 2.78
C ILE A 501 -14.28 14.37 2.58
N VAL A 502 -12.96 14.49 2.51
CA VAL A 502 -12.04 13.37 2.25
C VAL A 502 -11.06 13.23 3.40
N LEU A 503 -11.03 12.07 4.06
CA LEU A 503 -9.93 11.70 4.96
C LEU A 503 -8.78 11.12 4.12
N PHE A 504 -7.61 11.76 4.13
CA PHE A 504 -6.40 11.25 3.51
C PHE A 504 -5.38 10.83 4.59
N VAL A 505 -5.22 9.52 4.77
CA VAL A 505 -4.24 8.92 5.69
C VAL A 505 -2.94 8.67 4.95
N THR A 506 -1.85 9.28 5.41
CA THR A 506 -0.51 9.12 4.83
C THR A 506 0.46 8.60 5.89
N LEU A 507 1.22 7.55 5.58
CA LEU A 507 2.30 7.04 6.44
C LEU A 507 3.67 7.10 5.76
N GLU A 508 3.74 7.31 4.44
CA GLU A 508 5.01 7.56 3.73
C GLU A 508 5.43 9.03 3.80
N MET A 509 4.48 9.96 3.76
CA MET A 509 4.74 11.41 3.66
C MET A 509 4.21 12.19 4.86
N THR A 510 4.89 13.28 5.19
CA THR A 510 4.40 14.27 6.17
C THR A 510 3.20 15.07 5.64
N HIS A 511 2.41 15.64 6.54
CA HIS A 511 1.31 16.55 6.19
C HIS A 511 1.78 17.76 5.37
N VAL A 512 3.02 18.25 5.57
CA VAL A 512 3.58 19.41 4.85
C VAL A 512 3.81 19.07 3.38
N GLU A 513 4.37 17.90 3.09
CA GLU A 513 4.60 17.44 1.72
C GLU A 513 3.28 17.11 1.01
N LEU A 514 2.34 16.47 1.72
CA LEU A 514 1.02 16.13 1.17
C LEU A 514 0.21 17.40 0.86
N THR A 515 0.18 18.36 1.78
CA THR A 515 -0.42 19.69 1.57
C THR A 515 0.24 20.41 0.40
N SER A 516 1.58 20.34 0.27
CA SER A 516 2.30 20.91 -0.87
C SER A 516 1.91 20.26 -2.19
N ARG A 517 1.70 18.93 -2.23
CA ARG A 517 1.20 18.24 -3.42
C ARG A 517 -0.26 18.61 -3.74
N TYR A 518 -1.14 18.84 -2.75
CA TYR A 518 -2.50 19.36 -2.99
C TYR A 518 -2.53 20.82 -3.47
N MET A 519 -1.70 21.67 -2.88
CA MET A 519 -1.53 23.07 -3.29
C MET A 519 -0.94 23.16 -4.70
N TYR A 520 -0.07 22.20 -5.06
CA TYR A 520 0.31 21.97 -6.44
C TYR A 520 -0.90 21.57 -7.32
N LEU A 521 -1.60 20.47 -7.05
CA LEU A 521 -2.66 19.94 -7.94
C LEU A 521 -3.69 21.01 -8.32
N ASN A 522 -3.95 21.96 -7.42
CA ASN A 522 -4.88 23.06 -7.60
C ASN A 522 -4.27 24.35 -8.18
N GLY A 523 -2.99 24.33 -8.53
CA GLY A 523 -2.31 25.36 -9.32
C GLY A 523 -1.91 26.63 -8.55
N GLY A 524 -1.92 26.59 -7.22
CA GLY A 524 -1.54 27.70 -6.35
C GLY A 524 -2.13 27.63 -4.93
N GLU A 525 -1.90 28.68 -4.17
CA GLU A 525 -2.88 29.20 -3.19
C GLU A 525 -4.10 29.73 -3.97
N SER A 526 -4.80 28.84 -4.65
CA SER A 526 -5.96 29.14 -5.51
C SER A 526 -7.26 28.96 -4.72
N LYS A 527 -8.37 29.47 -5.25
CA LYS A 527 -9.69 29.16 -4.68
C LYS A 527 -9.91 27.64 -4.62
N ASP A 528 -9.58 26.94 -5.71
CA ASP A 528 -9.57 25.47 -5.78
C ASP A 528 -8.76 24.82 -4.65
N PHE A 529 -7.58 25.35 -4.28
CA PHE A 529 -6.80 24.81 -3.18
C PHE A 529 -7.46 25.08 -1.83
N ILE A 530 -7.94 26.30 -1.59
CA ILE A 530 -8.64 26.64 -0.35
C ILE A 530 -9.84 25.70 -0.17
N GLU A 531 -10.65 25.55 -1.21
CA GLU A 531 -11.84 24.68 -1.26
C GLU A 531 -11.51 23.20 -1.08
N VAL A 532 -10.41 22.70 -1.66
CA VAL A 532 -9.93 21.33 -1.39
C VAL A 532 -9.38 21.20 0.04
N SER A 533 -8.67 22.20 0.56
CA SER A 533 -8.03 22.15 1.88
C SER A 533 -9.03 22.23 3.03
N THR A 534 -10.15 22.94 2.88
CA THR A 534 -11.26 22.90 3.86
C THR A 534 -11.98 21.55 3.86
N ASN A 535 -11.88 20.80 2.76
CA ASN A 535 -12.59 19.56 2.55
C ASN A 535 -11.68 18.32 2.68
N THR A 536 -10.40 18.49 3.03
CA THR A 536 -9.43 17.39 3.18
C THR A 536 -8.95 17.29 4.63
N LEU A 537 -9.26 16.18 5.28
CA LEU A 537 -8.84 15.83 6.63
C LEU A 537 -7.58 14.96 6.57
N PHE A 538 -6.72 15.07 7.58
CA PHE A 538 -5.52 14.24 7.76
C PHE A 538 -5.55 13.61 9.14
N GLN A 539 -4.83 12.49 9.37
CA GLN A 539 -4.63 12.02 10.74
C GLN A 539 -3.72 13.00 11.51
N LYS A 540 -3.69 12.94 12.85
CA LYS A 540 -2.90 13.84 13.70
C LYS A 540 -1.65 13.19 14.32
N ASN A 541 -1.47 11.89 14.11
CA ASN A 541 -0.34 11.12 14.64
C ASN A 541 0.34 10.36 13.49
N ASP A 542 1.66 10.49 13.38
CA ASP A 542 2.45 9.78 12.37
C ASP A 542 2.66 8.30 12.75
N GLU A 543 2.69 8.00 14.06
CA GLU A 543 2.75 6.63 14.60
C GLU A 543 1.34 6.00 14.69
N LEU A 544 0.73 5.72 13.53
CA LEU A 544 -0.62 5.14 13.45
C LEU A 544 -0.59 3.61 13.28
N GLY A 545 -1.10 2.86 14.26
CA GLY A 545 -1.30 1.42 14.14
C GLY A 545 -2.51 1.06 13.27
N TRP A 546 -2.50 -0.14 12.67
CA TRP A 546 -3.65 -0.61 11.87
C TRP A 546 -4.91 -0.86 12.71
N LYS A 547 -4.75 -1.06 14.03
CA LYS A 547 -5.87 -1.24 14.97
C LYS A 547 -6.64 0.06 15.21
N ASP A 548 -5.95 1.20 15.16
CA ASP A 548 -6.51 2.52 15.42
C ASP A 548 -7.35 3.05 14.25
N ILE A 549 -7.22 2.44 13.07
CA ILE A 549 -7.83 2.89 11.82
C ILE A 549 -9.37 2.91 11.88
N ASP A 550 -10.02 2.01 12.62
CA ASP A 550 -11.48 2.03 12.79
C ASP A 550 -11.93 3.24 13.60
N GLY A 551 -11.21 3.57 14.67
CA GLY A 551 -11.48 4.76 15.47
C GLY A 551 -11.28 6.05 14.68
N LEU A 552 -10.24 6.10 13.84
CA LEU A 552 -9.96 7.23 12.95
C LEU A 552 -11.04 7.39 11.86
N ILE A 553 -11.42 6.31 11.18
CA ILE A 553 -12.47 6.32 10.15
C ILE A 553 -13.83 6.67 10.76
N ARG A 554 -14.16 6.10 11.93
CA ARG A 554 -15.39 6.39 12.66
C ARG A 554 -15.50 7.88 13.02
N ASN A 555 -14.47 8.44 13.65
CA ASN A 555 -14.42 9.88 13.97
C ASN A 555 -14.59 10.73 12.71
N ALA A 556 -13.79 10.45 11.66
CA ALA A 556 -13.89 11.19 10.41
C ALA A 556 -15.28 11.09 9.77
N LYS A 557 -16.00 9.98 9.90
CA LYS A 557 -17.35 9.78 9.36
C LYS A 557 -18.44 10.41 10.22
N GLU A 558 -18.45 10.10 11.51
CA GLU A 558 -19.55 10.42 12.44
C GLU A 558 -19.45 11.85 12.99
N GLU A 559 -18.24 12.34 13.31
CA GLU A 559 -18.01 13.67 13.88
C GLU A 559 -17.67 14.71 12.80
N LEU A 560 -16.95 14.31 11.75
CA LEU A 560 -16.43 15.23 10.71
C LEU A 560 -17.05 15.03 9.31
N GLY A 561 -18.02 14.11 9.15
CA GLY A 561 -18.85 14.02 7.95
C GLY A 561 -18.20 13.46 6.67
N ALA A 562 -17.07 12.74 6.77
CA ALA A 562 -16.31 12.25 5.61
C ALA A 562 -17.14 11.43 4.60
N ASP A 563 -16.91 11.68 3.31
CA ASP A 563 -17.49 10.99 2.17
C ASP A 563 -16.55 9.93 1.57
N LEU A 564 -15.23 10.11 1.70
CA LEU A 564 -14.20 9.21 1.17
C LEU A 564 -13.05 9.06 2.17
N VAL A 565 -12.49 7.85 2.26
CA VAL A 565 -11.19 7.59 2.91
C VAL A 565 -10.16 7.20 1.85
N VAL A 566 -8.95 7.75 1.94
CA VAL A 566 -7.79 7.34 1.16
C VAL A 566 -6.63 6.98 2.10
N VAL A 567 -5.87 5.93 1.78
CA VAL A 567 -4.79 5.40 2.62
C VAL A 567 -3.54 5.08 1.79
N ASP A 568 -2.42 5.72 2.11
CA ASP A 568 -1.15 5.72 1.34
C ASP A 568 0.05 5.50 2.30
N HIS A 569 0.72 4.35 2.39
CA HIS A 569 0.57 3.06 1.70
C HIS A 569 0.24 1.93 2.68
N LEU A 570 -0.54 0.94 2.25
CA LEU A 570 -0.89 -0.27 3.01
C LEU A 570 0.32 -0.97 3.69
N HIS A 571 1.47 -0.98 3.02
CA HIS A 571 2.68 -1.71 3.46
C HIS A 571 3.37 -1.11 4.69
N TYR A 572 3.01 0.09 5.15
CA TYR A 572 3.56 0.65 6.39
C TYR A 572 3.07 -0.12 7.62
N PHE A 573 1.81 -0.56 7.62
CA PHE A 573 1.18 -1.32 8.71
C PHE A 573 1.77 -2.71 8.96
N THR A 574 2.66 -3.19 8.08
CA THR A 574 3.35 -4.49 8.17
C THR A 574 4.88 -4.34 8.15
N ARG A 575 5.42 -3.21 8.64
CA ARG A 575 6.87 -2.99 8.78
C ARG A 575 7.49 -3.76 9.95
N GLU A 576 6.73 -4.01 11.00
CA GLU A 576 7.19 -4.61 12.27
C GLU A 576 6.87 -6.11 12.40
N THR A 577 6.37 -6.74 11.33
CA THR A 577 5.77 -8.09 11.37
C THR A 577 6.54 -9.08 10.49
N ASP A 578 7.08 -10.14 11.10
CA ASP A 578 7.77 -11.22 10.37
C ASP A 578 6.89 -11.92 9.32
N LYS A 579 5.56 -11.92 9.53
CA LYS A 579 4.55 -12.54 8.64
C LYS A 579 3.75 -11.52 7.81
N ALA A 580 4.42 -10.49 7.29
CA ALA A 580 3.80 -9.40 6.53
C ALA A 580 2.74 -9.82 5.47
N SER A 581 2.91 -10.96 4.78
CA SER A 581 1.89 -11.45 3.81
C SER A 581 0.58 -11.91 4.46
N GLU A 582 0.64 -12.49 5.66
CA GLU A 582 -0.55 -12.89 6.41
C GLU A 582 -1.25 -11.67 7.01
N ASP A 583 -0.48 -10.74 7.57
CA ASP A 583 -1.01 -9.52 8.16
C ASP A 583 -1.60 -8.57 7.11
N LEU A 584 -1.03 -8.49 5.90
CA LEU A 584 -1.64 -7.78 4.77
C LEU A 584 -3.08 -8.26 4.50
N GLY A 585 -3.31 -9.57 4.46
CA GLY A 585 -4.64 -10.15 4.24
C GLY A 585 -5.61 -9.90 5.41
N ARG A 586 -5.10 -9.89 6.66
CA ARG A 586 -5.89 -9.51 7.85
C ARG A 586 -6.28 -8.04 7.81
N ILE A 587 -5.34 -7.15 7.46
CA ILE A 587 -5.53 -5.70 7.41
C ILE A 587 -6.50 -5.30 6.29
N THR A 588 -6.37 -5.83 5.07
CA THR A 588 -7.32 -5.53 3.97
C THR A 588 -8.74 -5.97 4.29
N LYS A 589 -8.89 -7.06 5.04
CA LYS A 589 -10.19 -7.56 5.51
C LYS A 589 -10.82 -6.67 6.58
N GLU A 590 -10.05 -6.10 7.50
CA GLU A 590 -10.56 -5.06 8.41
C GLU A 590 -10.90 -3.77 7.66
N PHE A 591 -10.10 -3.35 6.68
CA PHE A 591 -10.48 -2.23 5.80
C PHE A 591 -11.81 -2.47 5.08
N LYS A 592 -12.04 -3.66 4.52
CA LYS A 592 -13.32 -4.02 3.89
C LYS A 592 -14.49 -4.01 4.88
N LYS A 593 -14.28 -4.50 6.11
CA LYS A 593 -15.28 -4.40 7.20
C LYS A 593 -15.58 -2.95 7.57
N ASN A 594 -14.57 -2.08 7.61
CA ASN A 594 -14.72 -0.67 7.98
C ASN A 594 -15.45 0.11 6.87
N ALA A 595 -15.16 -0.17 5.60
CA ALA A 595 -15.90 0.38 4.46
C ALA A 595 -17.41 0.08 4.57
N ILE A 596 -17.77 -1.17 4.85
CA ILE A 596 -19.16 -1.60 5.06
C ILE A 596 -19.76 -0.94 6.32
N ARG A 597 -19.07 -1.03 7.47
CA ARG A 597 -19.56 -0.54 8.78
C ARG A 597 -19.94 0.93 8.76
N HIS A 598 -19.11 1.75 8.10
CA HIS A 598 -19.25 3.21 8.05
C HIS A 598 -19.91 3.69 6.74
N ASN A 599 -20.38 2.76 5.91
CA ASN A 599 -20.94 2.98 4.57
C ASN A 599 -20.17 4.03 3.75
N ILE A 600 -18.86 3.83 3.64
CA ILE A 600 -17.92 4.78 3.04
C ILE A 600 -17.00 4.07 2.05
N PRO A 601 -16.73 4.62 0.85
CA PRO A 601 -15.68 4.10 -0.02
C PRO A 601 -14.31 4.28 0.64
N ILE A 602 -13.48 3.23 0.58
CA ILE A 602 -12.09 3.27 1.04
C ILE A 602 -11.16 3.00 -0.15
N LEU A 603 -10.30 3.96 -0.46
CA LEU A 603 -9.28 3.88 -1.50
C LEU A 603 -7.92 3.55 -0.86
N LEU A 604 -7.40 2.36 -1.13
CA LEU A 604 -6.22 1.81 -0.48
C LEU A 604 -5.08 1.69 -1.51
N VAL A 605 -3.96 2.36 -1.28
CA VAL A 605 -2.79 2.28 -2.17
C VAL A 605 -1.82 1.20 -1.69
N SER A 606 -1.42 0.33 -2.61
CA SER A 606 -0.54 -0.79 -2.36
C SER A 606 0.58 -0.88 -3.40
N HIS A 607 1.80 -1.19 -2.95
CA HIS A 607 2.94 -1.38 -3.84
C HIS A 607 3.14 -2.85 -4.16
N VAL A 608 3.17 -3.21 -5.44
CA VAL A 608 3.52 -4.56 -5.88
C VAL A 608 5.02 -4.74 -5.71
N ARG A 609 5.45 -5.42 -4.62
CA ARG A 609 6.84 -5.87 -4.46
C ARG A 609 7.18 -6.78 -5.66
N LYS A 610 8.32 -6.51 -6.32
CA LYS A 610 8.62 -7.11 -7.62
C LYS A 610 9.31 -8.47 -7.48
N LEU A 611 8.79 -9.47 -8.18
CA LEU A 611 9.51 -10.69 -8.54
C LEU A 611 10.38 -10.44 -9.80
N GLY A 612 10.53 -11.42 -10.68
CA GLY A 612 11.65 -11.61 -11.61
C GLY A 612 11.94 -10.49 -12.62
N LYS A 613 13.08 -10.67 -13.33
CA LYS A 613 13.61 -9.66 -14.25
C LYS A 613 12.72 -9.46 -15.49
N ASP A 614 12.06 -10.53 -15.94
CA ASP A 614 11.28 -10.60 -17.20
C ASP A 614 9.75 -10.73 -16.99
N GLU A 615 9.27 -10.65 -15.74
CA GLU A 615 7.84 -10.72 -15.43
C GLU A 615 7.07 -9.48 -15.90
N LYS A 616 6.01 -9.74 -16.68
CA LYS A 616 4.96 -8.74 -16.98
C LYS A 616 4.21 -8.40 -15.70
N LEU A 617 3.66 -7.18 -15.64
CA LEU A 617 2.82 -6.78 -14.52
C LEU A 617 1.41 -7.38 -14.71
N SER A 618 1.04 -8.25 -13.77
CA SER A 618 -0.28 -8.85 -13.62
C SER A 618 -0.47 -9.28 -12.15
N GLY A 619 -1.70 -9.61 -11.74
CA GLY A 619 -2.00 -10.16 -10.41
C GLY A 619 -1.61 -11.64 -10.25
N GLU A 620 -0.90 -12.23 -11.22
CA GLU A 620 -0.68 -13.66 -11.36
C GLU A 620 0.50 -14.17 -10.53
N SER A 621 1.66 -13.48 -10.55
CA SER A 621 2.88 -14.04 -9.93
C SER A 621 2.90 -14.02 -8.40
N LEU A 622 2.02 -13.24 -7.77
CA LEU A 622 1.81 -13.22 -6.31
C LEU A 622 0.78 -14.25 -5.79
N ARG A 623 0.21 -15.09 -6.67
CA ARG A 623 -0.56 -16.27 -6.26
C ARG A 623 0.39 -17.42 -5.95
N GLY A 624 0.08 -18.27 -4.97
CA GLY A 624 0.66 -19.61 -4.87
C GLY A 624 0.00 -20.55 -5.87
N CYS A 625 0.77 -21.41 -6.52
CA CYS A 625 0.35 -22.07 -7.76
C CYS A 625 0.62 -23.59 -7.75
N LEU A 626 -0.02 -24.29 -8.68
CA LEU A 626 0.07 -25.74 -8.87
C LEU A 626 0.64 -26.04 -10.26
N PRO A 627 1.45 -27.11 -10.46
CA PRO A 627 1.91 -27.49 -11.79
C PRO A 627 0.78 -27.81 -12.77
N GLU A 628 1.03 -27.60 -14.05
CA GLU A 628 0.03 -27.72 -15.11
C GLU A 628 -0.68 -29.09 -15.23
N ASP A 629 -0.07 -30.15 -14.72
CA ASP A 629 -0.55 -31.53 -14.72
C ASP A 629 -1.21 -31.96 -13.39
N GLU A 630 -1.17 -31.11 -12.36
CA GLU A 630 -1.78 -31.38 -11.05
C GLU A 630 -3.32 -31.39 -11.16
N ARG A 631 -3.99 -32.34 -10.50
CA ARG A 631 -5.36 -32.74 -10.84
C ARG A 631 -6.41 -32.18 -9.88
N VAL A 632 -7.42 -31.52 -10.45
CA VAL A 632 -8.54 -30.88 -9.76
C VAL A 632 -9.81 -31.66 -10.05
N LEU A 633 -10.62 -31.94 -9.01
CA LEU A 633 -11.92 -32.56 -9.22
C LEU A 633 -12.93 -31.53 -9.72
N THR A 634 -13.37 -31.70 -10.96
CA THR A 634 -14.46 -30.95 -11.57
C THR A 634 -15.70 -31.85 -11.77
N ASN A 635 -16.85 -31.25 -12.09
CA ASN A 635 -18.03 -31.93 -12.65
C ASN A 635 -17.77 -32.58 -14.04
N ARG A 636 -16.65 -32.24 -14.70
CA ARG A 636 -16.12 -32.92 -15.90
C ARG A 636 -15.16 -34.07 -15.55
N GLY A 637 -15.00 -34.40 -14.27
CA GLY A 637 -14.07 -35.41 -13.76
C GLY A 637 -12.78 -34.83 -13.17
N ASN A 638 -11.84 -35.71 -12.82
CA ASN A 638 -10.54 -35.35 -12.23
C ASN A 638 -9.51 -34.99 -13.31
N ILE A 639 -9.53 -33.74 -13.77
CA ILE A 639 -8.74 -33.24 -14.91
C ILE A 639 -7.52 -32.43 -14.44
N PRO A 640 -6.46 -32.31 -15.27
CA PRO A 640 -5.36 -31.38 -15.02
C PRO A 640 -5.85 -29.94 -14.86
N ILE A 641 -5.20 -29.15 -13.99
CA ILE A 641 -5.56 -27.76 -13.73
C ILE A 641 -5.59 -26.88 -15.00
N LYS A 642 -4.71 -27.14 -15.98
CA LYS A 642 -4.69 -26.43 -17.28
C LYS A 642 -5.92 -26.69 -18.16
N ASP A 643 -6.66 -27.77 -17.92
CA ASP A 643 -7.84 -28.18 -18.70
C ASP A 643 -9.17 -27.74 -18.06
N VAL A 644 -9.10 -27.15 -16.85
CA VAL A 644 -10.21 -26.52 -16.12
C VAL A 644 -10.58 -25.21 -16.80
N LYS A 645 -11.88 -24.88 -16.81
CA LYS A 645 -12.43 -23.68 -17.46
C LYS A 645 -13.32 -22.88 -16.53
N VAL A 646 -13.43 -21.58 -16.80
CA VAL A 646 -14.41 -20.71 -16.13
C VAL A 646 -15.82 -21.25 -16.36
N GLY A 647 -16.58 -21.40 -15.29
CA GLY A 647 -17.90 -22.04 -15.28
C GLY A 647 -17.91 -23.52 -14.87
N ASP A 648 -16.77 -24.22 -14.90
CA ASP A 648 -16.67 -25.59 -14.34
C ASP A 648 -17.01 -25.58 -12.84
N LYS A 649 -17.65 -26.65 -12.37
CA LYS A 649 -17.97 -26.85 -10.95
C LYS A 649 -16.88 -27.69 -10.31
N ILE A 650 -16.35 -27.27 -9.17
CA ILE A 650 -15.28 -27.97 -8.44
C ILE A 650 -15.66 -28.19 -6.98
N LEU A 651 -15.11 -29.25 -6.40
CA LEU A 651 -15.36 -29.60 -4.99
C LEU A 651 -14.59 -28.68 -4.05
N SER A 652 -15.29 -28.17 -3.05
CA SER A 652 -14.77 -27.24 -2.03
C SER A 652 -15.48 -27.48 -0.69
N VAL A 653 -14.96 -26.88 0.39
CA VAL A 653 -15.59 -26.95 1.73
C VAL A 653 -16.19 -25.59 2.09
N SER A 654 -17.47 -25.61 2.46
CA SER A 654 -18.22 -24.42 2.89
C SER A 654 -17.91 -24.04 4.35
N LYS A 655 -18.14 -22.77 4.69
CA LYS A 655 -17.92 -22.23 6.06
C LYS A 655 -18.77 -22.92 7.15
N ILE A 656 -19.87 -23.58 6.76
CA ILE A 656 -20.73 -24.38 7.65
C ILE A 656 -20.24 -25.83 7.81
N GLY A 657 -19.11 -26.21 7.21
CA GLY A 657 -18.55 -27.55 7.33
C GLY A 657 -19.23 -28.60 6.45
N LYS A 658 -19.63 -28.24 5.21
CA LYS A 658 -20.14 -29.20 4.21
C LYS A 658 -19.31 -29.17 2.93
N THR A 659 -19.13 -30.32 2.28
CA THR A 659 -18.60 -30.38 0.91
C THR A 659 -19.63 -29.79 -0.05
N VAL A 660 -19.22 -28.87 -0.91
CA VAL A 660 -20.10 -28.18 -1.86
C VAL A 660 -19.41 -27.99 -3.20
N GLU A 661 -20.19 -28.07 -4.28
CA GLU A 661 -19.75 -27.60 -5.58
C GLU A 661 -19.69 -26.07 -5.58
N SER A 662 -18.59 -25.51 -6.08
CA SER A 662 -18.43 -24.09 -6.33
C SER A 662 -17.94 -23.85 -7.75
N SER A 663 -18.29 -22.71 -8.33
CA SER A 663 -17.96 -22.40 -9.73
C SER A 663 -16.56 -21.83 -9.81
N VAL A 664 -15.76 -22.28 -10.78
CA VAL A 664 -14.53 -21.61 -11.19
C VAL A 664 -14.90 -20.28 -11.83
N THR A 665 -14.41 -19.17 -11.27
CA THR A 665 -14.68 -17.80 -11.74
C THR A 665 -13.52 -17.23 -12.55
N ALA A 666 -12.30 -17.74 -12.37
CA ALA A 666 -11.14 -17.44 -13.22
C ALA A 666 -10.15 -18.60 -13.20
N VAL A 667 -9.39 -18.76 -14.28
CA VAL A 667 -8.27 -19.71 -14.43
C VAL A 667 -7.06 -18.90 -14.86
N TRP A 668 -5.95 -19.04 -14.15
CA TRP A 668 -4.76 -18.21 -14.33
C TRP A 668 -3.56 -19.05 -14.73
N GLU A 669 -2.86 -18.64 -15.79
CA GLU A 669 -1.55 -19.19 -16.16
C GLU A 669 -0.47 -18.34 -15.49
N THR A 670 0.15 -18.86 -14.43
CA THR A 670 0.94 -18.06 -13.47
C THR A 670 2.45 -18.09 -13.72
N GLY A 671 2.86 -18.51 -14.91
CA GLY A 671 4.26 -18.56 -15.35
C GLY A 671 4.99 -19.84 -14.91
N GLU A 672 6.31 -19.76 -14.86
CA GLU A 672 7.19 -20.84 -14.38
C GLU A 672 7.68 -20.54 -12.96
N LYS A 673 7.52 -21.50 -12.04
CA LYS A 673 7.90 -21.38 -10.63
C LYS A 673 8.65 -22.60 -10.14
N GLU A 674 9.49 -22.44 -9.12
CA GLU A 674 10.08 -23.59 -8.40
C GLU A 674 9.00 -24.33 -7.60
N ILE A 675 9.01 -25.66 -7.68
CA ILE A 675 7.97 -26.54 -7.16
C ILE A 675 8.51 -27.44 -6.06
N LEU A 676 7.77 -27.50 -4.95
CA LEU A 676 7.93 -28.51 -3.91
C LEU A 676 7.00 -29.69 -4.21
N GLU A 677 7.54 -30.90 -4.23
CA GLU A 677 6.76 -32.14 -4.18
C GLU A 677 6.68 -32.64 -2.73
N MET A 678 5.46 -32.86 -2.24
CA MET A 678 5.16 -33.47 -0.96
C MET A 678 4.61 -34.88 -1.19
N THR A 679 5.27 -35.90 -0.64
CA THR A 679 4.76 -37.29 -0.65
C THR A 679 4.03 -37.58 0.65
N LEU A 680 2.80 -38.10 0.57
CA LEU A 680 1.91 -38.43 1.69
C LEU A 680 2.08 -39.87 2.18
N ASN A 681 1.58 -40.15 3.38
CA ASN A 681 1.62 -41.47 4.01
C ASN A 681 0.78 -42.55 3.34
N ASP A 682 -0.10 -42.20 2.40
CA ASP A 682 -0.85 -43.12 1.54
C ASP A 682 -0.23 -43.28 0.14
N GLY A 683 0.93 -42.68 -0.11
CA GLY A 683 1.65 -42.74 -1.38
C GLY A 683 1.20 -41.71 -2.43
N ARG A 684 0.19 -40.87 -2.16
CA ARG A 684 -0.11 -39.73 -3.03
C ARG A 684 1.02 -38.71 -3.00
N LYS A 685 1.19 -38.01 -4.12
CA LYS A 685 2.08 -36.86 -4.28
C LYS A 685 1.24 -35.61 -4.53
N ILE A 686 1.62 -34.50 -3.90
CA ILE A 686 1.07 -33.17 -4.15
C ILE A 686 2.23 -32.30 -4.60
N ARG A 687 2.02 -31.39 -5.56
CA ARG A 687 3.04 -30.43 -5.98
C ARG A 687 2.49 -29.01 -6.00
N SER A 688 3.28 -28.04 -5.54
CA SER A 688 2.95 -26.61 -5.59
C SER A 688 4.19 -25.73 -5.53
N SER A 689 4.05 -24.44 -5.80
CA SER A 689 5.04 -23.45 -5.33
C SER A 689 5.02 -23.34 -3.79
N SER A 690 6.07 -22.78 -3.21
CA SER A 690 6.29 -22.77 -1.75
C SER A 690 5.27 -21.92 -0.98
N GLU A 691 4.73 -20.87 -1.61
CA GLU A 691 3.74 -19.94 -1.06
C GLU A 691 2.27 -20.41 -1.20
N HIS A 692 2.02 -21.55 -1.86
CA HIS A 692 0.69 -22.14 -1.97
C HIS A 692 0.26 -22.81 -0.65
N ARG A 693 -1.01 -22.68 -0.25
CA ARG A 693 -1.46 -22.96 1.13
C ARG A 693 -2.41 -24.14 1.28
N PHE A 694 -1.98 -25.17 1.98
CA PHE A 694 -2.78 -26.37 2.26
C PHE A 694 -3.41 -26.34 3.66
N LEU A 695 -4.58 -26.94 3.81
CA LEU A 695 -5.27 -27.02 5.09
C LEU A 695 -4.56 -28.03 6.02
N THR A 696 -4.24 -27.61 7.23
CA THR A 696 -3.80 -28.46 8.35
C THR A 696 -4.86 -28.45 9.46
N PRO A 697 -4.76 -29.32 10.48
CA PRO A 697 -5.60 -29.24 11.69
C PRO A 697 -5.48 -27.91 12.46
N LEU A 698 -4.44 -27.10 12.18
CA LEU A 698 -4.18 -25.79 12.78
C LEU A 698 -4.51 -24.62 11.82
N GLY A 699 -5.20 -24.88 10.70
CA GLY A 699 -5.52 -23.90 9.65
C GLY A 699 -4.62 -24.03 8.42
N PHE A 700 -4.69 -23.06 7.51
CA PHE A 700 -3.94 -23.07 6.25
C PHE A 700 -2.47 -22.66 6.45
N TRP A 701 -1.53 -23.50 6.01
CA TRP A 701 -0.07 -23.30 6.11
C TRP A 701 0.56 -23.31 4.72
N GLU A 702 1.67 -22.59 4.53
CA GLU A 702 2.39 -22.52 3.24
C GLU A 702 3.22 -23.78 2.99
N ALA A 703 3.30 -24.23 1.74
CA ALA A 703 4.01 -25.46 1.36
C ALA A 703 5.50 -25.44 1.77
N GLY A 704 6.13 -24.27 1.81
CA GLY A 704 7.50 -24.08 2.32
C GLY A 704 7.64 -24.16 3.85
N GLU A 705 6.54 -24.02 4.61
CA GLU A 705 6.52 -24.23 6.07
C GLU A 705 6.27 -25.69 6.45
N LEU A 706 5.81 -26.52 5.50
CA LEU A 706 5.48 -27.92 5.73
C LEU A 706 6.71 -28.83 5.69
N HIS A 707 6.78 -29.77 6.61
CA HIS A 707 7.87 -30.75 6.72
C HIS A 707 7.34 -32.16 6.97
N ARG A 708 8.25 -33.15 6.97
CA ARG A 708 7.94 -34.53 7.33
C ARG A 708 7.26 -34.57 8.71
N GLY A 709 6.13 -35.29 8.79
CA GLY A 709 5.29 -35.40 9.99
C GLY A 709 4.14 -34.39 10.06
N CYS A 710 4.13 -33.32 9.25
CA CYS A 710 2.98 -32.40 9.21
C CYS A 710 1.73 -33.12 8.63
N PRO A 711 0.56 -33.04 9.31
CA PRO A 711 -0.69 -33.56 8.79
C PRO A 711 -1.40 -32.56 7.88
N LEU A 712 -1.63 -32.94 6.62
CA LEU A 712 -2.52 -32.24 5.70
C LEU A 712 -3.94 -32.77 5.78
N VAL A 713 -4.92 -31.89 5.59
CA VAL A 713 -6.35 -32.19 5.67
C VAL A 713 -6.92 -32.35 4.27
N GLY A 714 -7.52 -33.51 4.03
CA GLY A 714 -8.21 -33.85 2.79
C GLY A 714 -9.53 -34.54 3.04
N LEU A 715 -10.09 -35.13 1.99
CA LEU A 715 -11.36 -35.85 2.04
C LEU A 715 -11.15 -37.35 1.74
N ALA A 716 -11.89 -38.22 2.42
CA ALA A 716 -11.92 -39.66 2.23
C ALA A 716 -12.66 -40.08 0.95
N ASP A 717 -13.75 -39.38 0.65
CA ASP A 717 -14.49 -39.49 -0.60
C ASP A 717 -14.59 -38.10 -1.26
N LEU A 718 -14.90 -38.08 -2.56
CA LEU A 718 -14.95 -36.87 -3.37
C LEU A 718 -16.40 -36.48 -3.70
N ILE A 719 -17.32 -36.69 -2.75
CA ILE A 719 -18.76 -36.57 -2.95
C ILE A 719 -19.27 -35.20 -2.44
N PRO A 720 -19.98 -34.41 -3.27
CA PRO A 720 -20.65 -33.18 -2.81
C PRO A 720 -21.79 -33.44 -1.81
N GLY A 721 -22.11 -32.45 -0.97
CA GLY A 721 -23.25 -32.48 -0.04
C GLY A 721 -23.01 -33.20 1.29
N ARG A 722 -21.81 -33.72 1.53
CA ARG A 722 -21.42 -34.44 2.76
C ARG A 722 -21.11 -33.50 3.91
N GLU A 723 -21.30 -33.96 5.14
CA GLU A 723 -20.73 -33.30 6.32
C GLU A 723 -19.20 -33.45 6.30
N PHE A 724 -18.48 -32.34 6.44
CA PHE A 724 -17.02 -32.31 6.42
C PHE A 724 -16.42 -33.17 7.54
N LYS A 725 -17.09 -33.25 8.71
CA LYS A 725 -16.64 -34.07 9.84
C LYS A 725 -16.63 -35.58 9.53
N GLU A 726 -17.48 -36.06 8.62
CA GLU A 726 -17.54 -37.47 8.22
C GLU A 726 -16.45 -37.80 7.21
N THR A 727 -16.26 -36.91 6.24
CA THR A 727 -15.36 -37.07 5.10
C THR A 727 -13.92 -36.67 5.39
N MET A 728 -13.65 -35.78 6.35
CA MET A 728 -12.31 -35.27 6.61
C MET A 728 -11.34 -36.37 7.06
N ARG A 729 -10.14 -36.37 6.47
CA ARG A 729 -9.01 -37.22 6.88
C ARG A 729 -7.73 -36.41 6.95
N GLN A 730 -6.81 -36.87 7.79
CA GLN A 730 -5.47 -36.30 7.93
C GLN A 730 -4.45 -37.24 7.26
N PHE A 731 -3.58 -36.66 6.45
CA PHE A 731 -2.56 -37.37 5.68
C PHE A 731 -1.19 -36.80 6.05
N GLY A 732 -0.34 -37.63 6.65
CA GLY A 732 0.97 -37.21 7.14
C GLY A 732 1.99 -37.13 6.00
N ILE A 733 2.71 -36.02 5.90
CA ILE A 733 3.80 -35.86 4.92
C ILE A 733 4.98 -36.78 5.30
N GLN A 734 5.43 -37.61 4.35
CA GLN A 734 6.63 -38.45 4.47
C GLN A 734 7.90 -37.73 4.04
N SER A 735 7.83 -36.90 2.99
CA SER A 735 8.96 -36.12 2.47
C SER A 735 8.48 -34.87 1.74
N VAL A 736 9.34 -33.84 1.73
CA VAL A 736 9.19 -32.62 0.92
C VAL A 736 10.50 -32.40 0.18
N CYS A 737 10.46 -32.19 -1.13
CA CYS A 737 11.65 -31.99 -1.97
C CYS A 737 11.35 -30.96 -3.07
N SER A 738 12.31 -30.09 -3.40
CA SER A 738 12.22 -29.33 -4.66
C SER A 738 12.36 -30.28 -5.85
N VAL A 739 11.47 -30.15 -6.82
CA VAL A 739 11.52 -30.86 -8.11
C VAL A 739 11.90 -29.95 -9.28
N GLY A 740 12.40 -28.75 -8.96
CA GLY A 740 12.84 -27.75 -9.93
C GLY A 740 11.71 -26.84 -10.41
N VAL A 741 11.96 -26.15 -11.52
CA VAL A 741 11.04 -25.16 -12.10
C VAL A 741 10.05 -25.83 -13.05
N MET A 742 8.76 -25.56 -12.89
CA MET A 742 7.68 -26.04 -13.77
C MET A 742 6.71 -24.92 -14.12
N LYS A 743 5.96 -25.08 -15.21
CA LYS A 743 4.85 -24.21 -15.57
C LYS A 743 3.67 -24.42 -14.61
N THR A 744 3.07 -23.33 -14.13
CA THR A 744 2.03 -23.35 -13.10
C THR A 744 0.74 -22.62 -13.47
N TYR A 745 -0.33 -22.99 -12.75
CA TYR A 745 -1.67 -22.40 -12.83
C TYR A 745 -2.26 -22.17 -11.42
N ASP A 746 -3.31 -21.34 -11.33
CA ASP A 746 -4.15 -21.16 -10.14
C ASP A 746 -5.64 -20.97 -10.53
N LEU A 747 -6.56 -21.28 -9.61
CA LEU A 747 -8.01 -21.23 -9.81
C LEU A 747 -8.69 -20.28 -8.82
N GLU A 748 -9.49 -19.35 -9.35
CA GLU A 748 -10.39 -18.55 -8.52
C GLU A 748 -11.78 -19.21 -8.43
N VAL A 749 -12.31 -19.28 -7.21
CA VAL A 749 -13.46 -20.15 -6.87
C VAL A 749 -14.52 -19.34 -6.12
N SER A 750 -15.76 -19.38 -6.61
CA SER A 750 -16.89 -18.65 -6.00
C SER A 750 -17.17 -19.09 -4.56
N SER A 751 -17.48 -18.14 -3.68
CA SER A 751 -18.07 -18.35 -2.34
C SER A 751 -17.23 -19.05 -1.26
N THR A 752 -16.48 -20.10 -1.58
CA THR A 752 -15.74 -20.93 -0.61
C THR A 752 -14.27 -20.55 -0.47
N HIS A 753 -13.65 -20.01 -1.53
CA HIS A 753 -12.22 -19.64 -1.58
C HIS A 753 -11.24 -20.77 -1.24
N ASN A 754 -11.66 -22.02 -1.39
CA ASN A 754 -10.82 -23.22 -1.26
C ASN A 754 -11.27 -24.27 -2.27
N TYR A 755 -10.41 -25.21 -2.61
CA TYR A 755 -10.72 -26.29 -3.54
C TYR A 755 -9.93 -27.57 -3.24
N VAL A 756 -10.37 -28.69 -3.81
CA VAL A 756 -9.77 -30.01 -3.58
C VAL A 756 -8.86 -30.41 -4.75
N VAL A 757 -7.57 -30.56 -4.44
CA VAL A 757 -6.49 -30.92 -5.37
C VAL A 757 -5.90 -32.25 -4.94
N ASN A 758 -5.90 -33.24 -5.84
CA ASN A 758 -5.52 -34.63 -5.55
C ASN A 758 -6.12 -35.20 -4.24
N GLY A 759 -7.33 -34.77 -3.84
CA GLY A 759 -8.00 -35.18 -2.60
C GLY A 759 -7.57 -34.45 -1.31
N ILE A 760 -6.81 -33.35 -1.42
CA ILE A 760 -6.33 -32.50 -0.32
C ILE A 760 -6.91 -31.09 -0.48
N ILE A 761 -7.22 -30.40 0.61
CA ILE A 761 -7.85 -29.08 0.57
C ILE A 761 -6.77 -27.98 0.51
N THR A 762 -6.83 -27.15 -0.53
CA THR A 762 -5.99 -25.96 -0.69
C THR A 762 -6.82 -24.67 -0.64
N HIS A 763 -6.20 -23.58 -0.20
CA HIS A 763 -6.78 -22.23 -0.22
C HIS A 763 -6.51 -21.56 -1.58
N ASN A 764 -7.50 -20.90 -2.16
CA ASN A 764 -7.29 -19.97 -3.27
C ASN A 764 -6.42 -18.80 -2.78
N SER A 765 -5.34 -18.49 -3.48
CA SER A 765 -4.24 -17.70 -2.93
C SER A 765 -4.63 -16.33 -2.37
N SER A 766 -4.05 -15.98 -1.21
CA SER A 766 -4.36 -14.77 -0.43
C SER A 766 -3.79 -13.49 -1.07
N TYR A 767 -4.23 -13.19 -2.29
CA TYR A 767 -3.94 -11.93 -2.96
C TYR A 767 -4.47 -10.76 -2.12
N ILE A 768 -3.69 -9.67 -2.03
CA ILE A 768 -4.03 -8.42 -1.30
C ILE A 768 -5.46 -7.94 -1.61
N ALA A 769 -5.94 -8.20 -2.83
CA ALA A 769 -7.26 -7.80 -3.27
C ALA A 769 -8.35 -8.90 -3.25
N GLN A 770 -8.19 -9.99 -2.50
CA GLN A 770 -9.26 -10.99 -2.32
C GLN A 770 -10.54 -10.35 -1.73
N ASP A 771 -10.40 -9.54 -0.67
CA ASP A 771 -11.51 -8.83 -0.01
C ASP A 771 -11.90 -7.49 -0.68
N ALA A 772 -11.10 -6.99 -1.63
CA ALA A 772 -11.43 -5.77 -2.39
C ALA A 772 -12.61 -5.98 -3.34
N ASP A 773 -13.40 -4.92 -3.56
CA ASP A 773 -14.46 -4.92 -4.57
C ASP A 773 -13.92 -4.49 -5.93
N ILE A 774 -13.05 -3.47 -5.96
CA ILE A 774 -12.44 -2.94 -7.18
C ILE A 774 -10.91 -3.00 -7.06
N VAL A 775 -10.25 -3.41 -8.14
CA VAL A 775 -8.78 -3.40 -8.27
C VAL A 775 -8.38 -2.60 -9.50
N LEU A 776 -7.58 -1.57 -9.27
CA LEU A 776 -7.04 -0.67 -10.27
C LEU A 776 -5.53 -0.92 -10.37
N LEU A 777 -5.12 -1.71 -11.38
CA LEU A 777 -3.71 -1.95 -11.66
C LEU A 777 -3.15 -0.81 -12.52
N VAL A 778 -2.24 -0.02 -11.93
CA VAL A 778 -1.51 1.05 -12.60
C VAL A 778 -0.31 0.44 -13.34
N ASP A 779 -0.41 0.42 -14.67
CA ASP A 779 0.59 -0.12 -15.57
C ASP A 779 0.79 0.84 -16.77
N ARG A 780 1.57 0.43 -17.77
CA ARG A 780 1.75 1.18 -19.01
C ARG A 780 1.65 0.29 -20.24
N ASP A 781 1.22 0.87 -21.34
CA ASP A 781 1.19 0.21 -22.64
C ASP A 781 2.63 -0.11 -23.11
N PRO A 782 2.96 -1.37 -23.45
CA PRO A 782 4.29 -1.72 -23.95
C PRO A 782 4.60 -1.16 -25.36
N LYS A 783 3.61 -0.64 -26.10
CA LYS A 783 3.76 -0.09 -27.46
C LYS A 783 4.02 1.41 -27.47
N ASN A 784 3.40 2.18 -26.55
CA ASN A 784 3.50 3.65 -26.52
C ASN A 784 3.96 4.25 -25.17
N ASN A 785 4.07 3.45 -24.10
CA ASN A 785 4.43 3.86 -22.73
C ASN A 785 3.41 4.79 -22.05
N ASP A 786 2.14 4.80 -22.46
CA ASP A 786 1.10 5.63 -21.86
C ASP A 786 0.51 4.98 -20.60
N MET A 787 0.14 5.82 -19.63
CA MET A 787 -0.37 5.38 -18.33
C MET A 787 -1.77 4.77 -18.43
N GLY A 788 -1.84 3.47 -18.16
CA GLY A 788 -3.07 2.70 -18.11
C GLY A 788 -3.46 2.35 -16.67
N VAL A 789 -4.74 2.52 -16.34
CA VAL A 789 -5.38 1.87 -15.21
C VAL A 789 -6.17 0.68 -15.75
N MET A 790 -5.64 -0.53 -15.57
CA MET A 790 -6.37 -1.75 -15.87
C MET A 790 -7.31 -2.08 -14.73
N ILE A 791 -8.60 -2.24 -15.02
CA ILE A 791 -9.57 -2.73 -14.03
C ILE A 791 -9.47 -4.25 -13.98
N ASP A 792 -8.58 -4.73 -13.12
CA ASP A 792 -8.29 -6.15 -12.94
C ASP A 792 -9.47 -6.90 -12.29
N LYS A 793 -10.17 -6.23 -11.37
CA LYS A 793 -11.33 -6.76 -10.63
C LYS A 793 -12.39 -5.67 -10.45
N ASN A 794 -13.67 -6.03 -10.59
CA ASN A 794 -14.82 -5.19 -10.23
C ASN A 794 -15.97 -6.10 -9.80
N ARG A 795 -15.93 -6.55 -8.56
CA ARG A 795 -16.78 -7.58 -7.94
C ARG A 795 -18.28 -7.37 -8.16
N ASN A 796 -18.71 -6.11 -8.11
CA ASN A 796 -20.12 -5.74 -8.10
C ASN A 796 -20.67 -5.43 -9.51
N ARG A 797 -19.81 -5.35 -10.54
CA ARG A 797 -20.19 -4.85 -11.89
C ARG A 797 -19.54 -5.61 -13.08
N GLY A 798 -18.62 -6.54 -12.83
CA GLY A 798 -17.85 -7.26 -13.86
C GLY A 798 -16.73 -6.42 -14.50
N LYS A 799 -15.80 -7.07 -15.21
CA LYS A 799 -14.77 -6.43 -16.03
C LYS A 799 -15.38 -5.74 -17.25
N LEU A 800 -14.53 -5.18 -18.12
CA LEU A 800 -14.96 -4.61 -19.40
C LEU A 800 -15.12 -5.70 -20.47
N SER A 801 -14.18 -6.66 -20.50
CA SER A 801 -14.20 -7.85 -21.36
C SER A 801 -15.49 -8.67 -21.26
N ASP A 802 -15.98 -8.90 -20.04
CA ASP A 802 -17.25 -9.59 -19.72
C ASP A 802 -18.48 -9.01 -20.45
N ARG A 803 -18.40 -7.77 -20.93
CA ARG A 803 -19.51 -6.99 -21.48
C ARG A 803 -19.47 -6.84 -23.01
N VAL A 804 -18.43 -7.36 -23.69
CA VAL A 804 -18.20 -7.17 -25.14
C VAL A 804 -18.40 -8.48 -25.91
N LYS A 805 -19.33 -8.50 -26.87
CA LYS A 805 -19.74 -9.70 -27.61
C LYS A 805 -18.73 -10.22 -28.65
N SER A 806 -17.78 -9.39 -29.10
CA SER A 806 -16.71 -9.76 -30.03
C SER A 806 -15.56 -8.77 -29.92
N TRP A 807 -14.32 -9.24 -29.87
CA TRP A 807 -13.16 -8.43 -29.45
C TRP A 807 -12.32 -7.87 -30.62
N GLY A 808 -12.59 -8.29 -31.86
CA GLY A 808 -11.75 -7.95 -33.02
C GLY A 808 -10.32 -8.47 -32.82
N ASP A 809 -9.33 -7.67 -33.20
CA ASP A 809 -7.90 -7.97 -33.00
C ASP A 809 -7.36 -7.52 -31.61
N MET A 810 -8.22 -7.03 -30.71
CA MET A 810 -7.80 -6.51 -29.40
C MET A 810 -7.73 -7.60 -28.32
N THR A 811 -6.69 -7.55 -27.49
CA THR A 811 -6.55 -8.45 -26.34
C THR A 811 -7.46 -8.05 -25.17
N GLU A 812 -7.80 -9.00 -24.30
CA GLU A 812 -8.60 -8.74 -23.09
C GLU A 812 -7.97 -7.64 -22.20
N ARG A 813 -6.63 -7.59 -22.15
CA ARG A 813 -5.84 -6.58 -21.44
C ARG A 813 -6.00 -5.18 -22.04
N GLU A 814 -5.98 -5.07 -23.37
CA GLU A 814 -6.22 -3.79 -24.06
C GLU A 814 -7.69 -3.33 -23.91
N ILE A 815 -8.63 -4.26 -23.80
CA ILE A 815 -10.05 -3.97 -23.52
C ILE A 815 -10.27 -3.51 -22.07
N ASN A 816 -9.59 -4.11 -21.09
CA ASN A 816 -9.74 -3.77 -19.67
C ASN A 816 -8.88 -2.58 -19.20
N THR A 817 -8.05 -1.99 -20.07
CA THR A 817 -7.15 -0.88 -19.71
C THR A 817 -7.73 0.49 -20.07
N VAL A 818 -7.94 1.32 -19.05
CA VAL A 818 -8.28 2.74 -19.21
C VAL A 818 -7.01 3.57 -19.30
N TYR A 819 -6.73 4.15 -20.46
CA TYR A 819 -5.68 5.18 -20.56
C TYR A 819 -6.14 6.50 -19.92
N LEU A 820 -5.27 7.06 -19.08
CA LEU A 820 -5.55 8.28 -18.32
C LEU A 820 -5.01 9.52 -19.01
N GLU A 821 -5.90 10.28 -19.63
CA GLU A 821 -5.61 11.67 -20.01
C GLU A 821 -5.67 12.56 -18.76
N PHE A 822 -4.51 12.86 -18.15
CA PHE A 822 -4.38 13.77 -16.99
C PHE A 822 -4.70 15.25 -17.29
N ASN A 823 -5.32 15.53 -18.44
CA ASN A 823 -5.76 16.86 -18.86
C ASN A 823 -7.27 16.89 -19.01
N ASN A 824 -7.97 17.37 -17.97
CA ASN A 824 -9.38 17.75 -18.09
C ASN A 824 -9.51 19.07 -18.89
N THR A 825 -9.19 19.02 -20.19
CA THR A 825 -9.24 20.16 -21.12
C THR A 825 -9.89 19.75 -22.44
N ARG A 826 -11.14 20.18 -22.63
CA ARG A 826 -11.92 20.20 -23.88
C ARG A 826 -12.28 18.85 -24.51
N LEU A 827 -13.36 18.28 -23.96
CA LEU A 827 -14.34 17.46 -24.69
C LEU A 827 -15.09 18.33 -25.72
N LYS A 828 -14.38 18.97 -26.69
CA LYS A 828 -14.96 19.94 -27.65
C LYS A 828 -14.29 20.13 -29.01
N GLU A 829 -13.11 19.57 -29.28
CA GLU A 829 -12.36 19.83 -30.55
C GLU A 829 -12.12 18.59 -31.44
N LYS A 830 -12.68 17.42 -31.07
CA LYS A 830 -12.76 16.22 -31.92
C LYS A 830 -14.14 15.53 -31.87
N LEU A 831 -15.17 16.31 -31.56
CA LEU A 831 -16.59 15.99 -31.77
C LEU A 831 -17.24 17.07 -32.65
N GLN A 832 -16.43 17.62 -33.57
CA GLN A 832 -16.81 18.29 -34.81
C GLN A 832 -16.16 17.49 -35.95
#